data_AF-W9G3Q3-F1
#
_entry.id   AF-W9G3Q3-F1
#
_cell.length_a   1.000
_cell.length_b   1.000
_cell.length_c   1.000
_cell.angle_alpha   90.00
_cell.angle_beta   90.00
_cell.angle_gamma   90.00
#
_symmetry.space_group_name_H-M   'P 1'
#
loop_
_entity.id
_entity.type
_entity.pdbx_description
1 polymer ?
#
loop_
_entity_poly.entity_id
_entity_poly.type
_entity_poly.pdbx_seq_one_letter_code
_entity_poly.pdbx_strand_id
1 'polypeptide(L)'
;MAEAQQHDGGEVGAESPPDPAATDELQIVAGSDLRAILLSGGVYTHEMRKHLRPSATWESDGNRFTLTDAVVQGVLDLRDAAIAANLTFKGCQFQDELRLDGLQARSLRFTYCEIPNGISLADGRVREVLSIEDCAFGDAAIGASGLTAQYFNVTNCHCGRLDARDVQISRGLSLRKVVVESDVMGTVDLGDARIGGPIFVVGGCLLGDSLLLRGIKAESVWIEDSHVQGHVMHPGVDLDRAEIVGEVRVRSSFVAGGISLQKSSIGGLSLEGILEDRHTRYAAVDCRGAEFDGSVALGSTFGALEVSGSVDFASARVRGNFIIGAGAEFAPSGPGHDTAVCCDRALIDGDVRVDYGWSSEGPPPIPGMSLFGCKTGGGVAIGRRIVGDGLLLDGTKVSQSLKVDRGATLLRAVDLGAESVDLDGSFGTDEGGSEVAGVLLLDGAQVAKSLNVAGSLLGSLRMVDVSAETIRVSTEMRCLEAPANLAGAHAQALDITDLRGCAEAILERIRVDDLDLMGLEEVPMRLDLRDAEVGKLSIGCTKGKALSMDLDGAQIRAIQPSPEEVPVIDRYDLIARDATKHSPRAFMMLADVYRRGGYPWAATETLIENERRRRIGGSALARAWSWLQLHVTGYGYRSGRAFRWLFAFWILGSLILFLMRSQFVVPEGSSAVVPFRPELYLLDQLLPFLSTGQDVYTATGAAMWTVPALVVLGWVLFSAVAAGLASATRRGD
;
A
#
# COMPACT_ATOMS: atom_id res chain seq x y z
N MET A 1 65.44 -70.61 8.39
CA MET A 1 65.91 -70.15 9.72
C MET A 1 64.75 -70.46 10.67
N ALA A 2 64.68 -71.73 11.12
CA ALA A 2 65.01 -72.21 12.47
C ALA A 2 63.95 -71.75 13.49
N GLU A 3 62.97 -72.63 13.83
CA GLU A 3 62.92 -73.49 15.04
C GLU A 3 62.69 -72.66 16.33
N ALA A 4 61.84 -72.97 17.31
CA ALA A 4 61.33 -74.26 17.81
C ALA A 4 60.04 -74.09 18.67
N GLN A 5 59.51 -75.25 19.08
CA GLN A 5 58.31 -75.57 19.85
C GLN A 5 58.35 -75.24 21.36
N GLN A 6 57.17 -75.46 21.99
CA GLN A 6 56.86 -75.90 23.38
C GLN A 6 56.28 -74.85 24.32
N HIS A 7 55.52 -75.18 25.36
CA HIS A 7 54.52 -76.21 25.68
C HIS A 7 54.00 -75.80 27.07
N ASP A 8 52.69 -75.91 27.29
CA ASP A 8 52.01 -76.20 28.57
C ASP A 8 52.15 -75.25 29.79
N GLY A 9 51.06 -75.13 30.54
CA GLY A 9 50.98 -74.34 31.78
C GLY A 9 49.57 -73.82 32.02
N GLY A 10 48.69 -74.69 32.53
CA GLY A 10 47.32 -74.34 32.88
C GLY A 10 47.21 -73.49 34.14
N GLU A 11 46.03 -72.89 34.33
CA GLU A 11 45.54 -72.57 35.66
C GLU A 11 44.01 -72.54 35.67
N VAL A 12 43.48 -73.35 36.58
CA VAL A 12 42.07 -73.44 36.96
C VAL A 12 41.73 -72.17 37.75
N GLY A 13 40.99 -71.26 37.14
CA GLY A 13 40.41 -70.09 37.82
C GLY A 13 39.07 -70.46 38.43
N ALA A 14 39.07 -70.67 39.74
CA ALA A 14 37.90 -70.96 40.56
C ALA A 14 36.81 -69.88 40.45
N GLU A 15 35.56 -70.33 40.47
CA GLU A 15 34.37 -69.52 40.79
C GLU A 15 34.65 -68.64 42.01
N SER A 16 34.53 -67.32 41.83
CA SER A 16 34.21 -66.38 42.89
C SER A 16 32.77 -65.90 42.70
N PRO A 17 31.99 -65.77 43.79
CA PRO A 17 30.53 -65.66 43.75
C PRO A 17 30.09 -64.31 43.20
N PRO A 18 28.87 -64.21 42.65
CA PRO A 18 28.30 -62.91 42.30
C PRO A 18 28.11 -62.07 43.58
N ASP A 19 28.53 -60.82 43.47
CA ASP A 19 28.42 -59.74 44.45
C ASP A 19 26.94 -59.53 44.87
N PRO A 20 26.58 -59.54 46.17
CA PRO A 20 25.21 -59.35 46.61
C PRO A 20 24.92 -57.85 46.77
N ALA A 21 24.72 -57.17 45.64
CA ALA A 21 24.19 -55.80 45.61
C ALA A 21 23.07 -55.70 44.55
N ALA A 22 22.13 -56.64 44.60
CA ALA A 22 20.84 -56.47 43.95
C ALA A 22 19.97 -55.58 44.85
N THR A 23 19.60 -54.40 44.36
CA THR A 23 18.49 -53.62 44.90
C THR A 23 17.24 -54.51 44.93
N ASP A 24 16.64 -54.66 46.11
CA ASP A 24 15.42 -55.44 46.37
C ASP A 24 14.21 -54.76 45.67
N GLU A 25 14.09 -54.96 44.36
CA GLU A 25 13.02 -54.45 43.50
C GLU A 25 11.91 -55.49 43.33
N LEU A 26 10.65 -55.05 43.47
CA LEU A 26 9.47 -55.89 43.42
C LEU A 26 9.13 -56.30 41.98
N GLN A 27 9.32 -57.57 41.61
CA GLN A 27 8.86 -58.14 40.34
C GLN A 27 7.42 -58.66 40.45
N ILE A 28 6.44 -57.97 39.89
CA ILE A 28 5.08 -58.48 39.66
C ILE A 28 5.00 -59.03 38.25
N VAL A 29 4.66 -60.31 38.09
CA VAL A 29 4.30 -60.87 36.79
C VAL A 29 2.87 -60.42 36.44
N ALA A 30 2.74 -59.50 35.49
CA ALA A 30 1.50 -59.10 34.85
C ALA A 30 0.86 -60.31 34.14
N GLY A 31 -0.10 -60.91 34.82
CA GLY A 31 -0.98 -61.96 34.30
C GLY A 31 -2.43 -61.70 34.70
N SER A 32 -3.26 -62.76 34.69
CA SER A 32 -4.68 -62.72 35.10
C SER A 32 -4.91 -62.11 36.48
N ASP A 33 -3.92 -62.17 37.37
CA ASP A 33 -4.06 -61.81 38.78
C ASP A 33 -4.22 -60.30 39.00
N LEU A 34 -3.41 -59.47 38.34
CA LEU A 34 -3.50 -58.01 38.52
C LEU A 34 -4.77 -57.44 37.88
N ARG A 35 -5.16 -57.97 36.71
CA ARG A 35 -6.46 -57.67 36.08
C ARG A 35 -7.62 -58.12 36.97
N ALA A 36 -7.56 -59.31 37.57
CA ALA A 36 -8.59 -59.81 38.47
C ALA A 36 -8.74 -58.96 39.74
N ILE A 37 -7.63 -58.48 40.32
CA ILE A 37 -7.63 -57.57 41.47
C ILE A 37 -8.30 -56.24 41.12
N LEU A 38 -7.98 -55.68 39.96
CA LEU A 38 -8.56 -54.42 39.51
C LEU A 38 -10.06 -54.54 39.19
N LEU A 39 -10.48 -55.65 38.58
CA LEU A 39 -11.88 -55.95 38.29
C LEU A 39 -12.71 -56.26 39.55
N SER A 40 -12.09 -56.77 40.62
CA SER A 40 -12.79 -57.04 41.89
C SER A 40 -12.98 -55.78 42.75
N GLY A 41 -12.63 -54.60 42.25
CA GLY A 41 -12.64 -53.36 43.03
C GLY A 41 -11.59 -53.34 44.15
N GLY A 42 -10.52 -54.12 43.98
CA GLY A 42 -9.51 -54.34 45.02
C GLY A 42 -10.00 -55.18 46.20
N VAL A 43 -11.11 -55.92 46.05
CA VAL A 43 -11.59 -56.84 47.09
C VAL A 43 -10.72 -58.10 47.10
N TYR A 44 -10.07 -58.29 48.24
CA TYR A 44 -9.00 -59.26 48.53
C TYR A 44 -9.45 -60.72 48.63
N THR A 45 -8.63 -61.65 48.14
CA THR A 45 -8.55 -63.03 48.65
C THR A 45 -7.20 -63.30 49.31
N HIS A 46 -7.21 -63.99 50.46
CA HIS A 46 -6.07 -64.22 51.36
C HIS A 46 -4.86 -64.95 50.72
N GLU A 47 -5.05 -65.60 49.58
CA GLU A 47 -4.03 -66.33 48.80
C GLU A 47 -3.04 -65.40 48.06
N MET A 48 -3.44 -64.17 47.71
CA MET A 48 -2.62 -63.24 46.92
C MET A 48 -1.46 -62.59 47.69
N ARG A 49 -1.38 -62.79 49.01
CA ARG A 49 -0.33 -62.21 49.89
C ARG A 49 1.04 -62.89 49.77
N LYS A 50 1.12 -64.04 49.08
CA LYS A 50 2.34 -64.87 48.99
C LYS A 50 3.35 -64.38 47.94
N HIS A 51 3.04 -63.35 47.15
CA HIS A 51 3.88 -62.90 46.02
C HIS A 51 4.41 -61.46 46.18
N LEU A 52 4.34 -60.86 47.38
CA LEU A 52 4.80 -59.48 47.65
C LEU A 52 5.89 -59.43 48.75
N ARG A 53 6.92 -58.59 48.55
CA ARG A 53 8.04 -58.27 49.48
C ARG A 53 8.20 -56.73 49.62
N PRO A 54 8.95 -56.20 50.61
CA PRO A 54 8.54 -55.08 51.48
C PRO A 54 8.65 -53.63 50.95
N SER A 55 9.17 -53.38 49.75
CA SER A 55 9.40 -52.02 49.21
C SER A 55 8.20 -51.44 48.45
N ALA A 56 7.38 -52.27 47.79
CA ALA A 56 6.20 -51.79 47.08
C ALA A 56 4.96 -51.77 47.98
N THR A 57 4.20 -50.69 47.86
CA THR A 57 2.95 -50.52 48.61
C THR A 57 1.79 -50.32 47.67
N TRP A 58 0.68 -50.97 47.97
CA TRP A 58 -0.59 -50.72 47.30
C TRP A 58 -1.66 -50.31 48.31
N GLU A 59 -2.51 -49.38 47.92
CA GLU A 59 -3.62 -48.94 48.75
C GLU A 59 -4.90 -49.06 47.94
N SER A 60 -5.89 -49.78 48.48
CA SER A 60 -7.23 -49.85 47.91
C SER A 60 -8.28 -49.55 48.98
N ASP A 61 -9.14 -48.56 48.73
CA ASP A 61 -10.28 -48.21 49.62
C ASP A 61 -11.65 -48.48 48.96
N GLY A 62 -11.67 -49.23 47.85
CA GLY A 62 -12.87 -49.50 47.04
C GLY A 62 -13.21 -48.38 46.03
N ASN A 63 -12.66 -47.17 46.19
CA ASN A 63 -12.84 -46.05 45.26
C ASN A 63 -11.50 -45.49 44.75
N ARG A 64 -10.37 -45.85 45.35
CA ARG A 64 -9.01 -45.57 44.89
C ARG A 64 -8.20 -46.86 44.89
N PHE A 65 -7.37 -47.04 43.87
CA PHE A 65 -6.31 -48.03 43.81
C PHE A 65 -5.01 -47.31 43.48
N THR A 66 -4.03 -47.37 44.38
CA THR A 66 -2.70 -46.82 44.19
C THR A 66 -1.68 -47.94 44.21
N LEU A 67 -0.81 -48.01 43.20
CA LEU A 67 0.36 -48.87 43.16
C LEU A 67 1.62 -47.99 43.20
N THR A 68 2.53 -48.26 44.15
CA THR A 68 3.73 -47.44 44.38
C THR A 68 5.00 -48.29 44.31
N ASP A 69 6.02 -47.81 43.58
CA ASP A 69 7.39 -48.34 43.48
C ASP A 69 7.46 -49.84 43.09
N ALA A 70 6.71 -50.23 42.05
CA ALA A 70 6.57 -51.61 41.59
C ALA A 70 7.17 -51.84 40.20
N VAL A 71 7.84 -52.99 39.98
CA VAL A 71 8.28 -53.45 38.65
C VAL A 71 7.26 -54.45 38.10
N VAL A 72 6.61 -54.11 37.00
CA VAL A 72 5.59 -54.91 36.33
C VAL A 72 6.24 -55.62 35.12
N GLN A 73 6.40 -56.94 35.23
CA GLN A 73 6.95 -57.82 34.20
C GLN A 73 5.83 -58.48 33.41
N GLY A 74 5.88 -58.52 32.08
CA GLY A 74 4.81 -59.06 31.26
C GLY A 74 3.78 -57.99 30.85
N VAL A 75 2.97 -58.32 29.85
CA VAL A 75 1.94 -57.42 29.29
C VAL A 75 0.79 -57.25 30.28
N LEU A 76 0.57 -56.03 30.78
CA LEU A 76 -0.60 -55.69 31.57
C LEU A 76 -1.76 -55.35 30.63
N ASP A 77 -2.63 -56.32 30.40
CA ASP A 77 -3.80 -56.20 29.51
C ASP A 77 -5.08 -55.90 30.31
N LEU A 78 -5.50 -54.63 30.29
CA LEU A 78 -6.77 -54.15 30.85
C LEU A 78 -7.77 -53.77 29.75
N ARG A 79 -7.67 -54.37 28.57
CA ARG A 79 -8.60 -54.06 27.47
C ARG A 79 -10.04 -54.36 27.85
N ASP A 80 -10.93 -53.44 27.49
CA ASP A 80 -12.37 -53.45 27.79
C ASP A 80 -12.72 -53.60 29.28
N ALA A 81 -11.75 -53.36 30.18
CA ALA A 81 -11.99 -53.48 31.62
C ALA A 81 -12.83 -52.28 32.11
N ALA A 82 -13.80 -52.54 32.99
CA ALA A 82 -14.59 -51.51 33.64
C ALA A 82 -14.19 -51.40 35.11
N ILE A 83 -13.42 -50.38 35.45
CA ILE A 83 -12.86 -50.14 36.78
C ILE A 83 -13.49 -48.88 37.38
N ALA A 84 -14.32 -49.06 38.40
CA ALA A 84 -15.03 -47.95 39.05
C ALA A 84 -14.11 -47.06 39.92
N ALA A 85 -12.94 -47.57 40.32
CA ALA A 85 -11.99 -46.89 41.18
C ALA A 85 -11.06 -45.93 40.42
N ASN A 86 -10.47 -45.00 41.16
CA ASN A 86 -9.39 -44.12 40.71
C ASN A 86 -8.07 -44.88 40.66
N LEU A 87 -7.50 -45.06 39.47
CA LEU A 87 -6.24 -45.77 39.27
C LEU A 87 -5.07 -44.80 39.35
N THR A 88 -4.12 -45.04 40.25
CA THR A 88 -2.88 -44.29 40.39
C THR A 88 -1.69 -45.24 40.39
N PHE A 89 -0.74 -45.00 39.49
CA PHE A 89 0.55 -45.67 39.45
C PHE A 89 1.62 -44.63 39.76
N LYS A 90 2.46 -44.90 40.77
CA LYS A 90 3.51 -43.99 41.21
C LYS A 90 4.85 -44.73 41.28
N GLY A 91 5.91 -44.22 40.66
CA GLY A 91 7.23 -44.86 40.74
C GLY A 91 7.31 -46.26 40.10
N CYS A 92 6.34 -46.63 39.26
CA CYS A 92 6.25 -47.98 38.70
C CYS A 92 7.05 -48.11 37.39
N GLN A 93 7.71 -49.25 37.19
CA GLN A 93 8.44 -49.59 35.97
C GLN A 93 7.72 -50.72 35.22
N PHE A 94 7.39 -50.51 33.96
CA PHE A 94 6.72 -51.51 33.11
C PHE A 94 7.71 -52.08 32.10
N GLN A 95 8.01 -53.37 32.16
CA GLN A 95 9.00 -53.98 31.25
C GLN A 95 8.44 -54.26 29.85
N ASP A 96 7.11 -54.42 29.75
CA ASP A 96 6.38 -54.75 28.53
C ASP A 96 5.25 -53.73 28.26
N GLU A 97 4.52 -53.93 27.15
CA GLU A 97 3.45 -53.04 26.70
C GLU A 97 2.26 -52.95 27.69
N LEU A 98 1.74 -51.74 27.90
CA LEU A 98 0.55 -51.48 28.72
C LEU A 98 -0.68 -51.26 27.83
N ARG A 99 -1.55 -52.28 27.74
CA ARG A 99 -2.72 -52.29 26.84
C ARG A 99 -4.00 -51.96 27.60
N LEU A 100 -4.56 -50.78 27.34
CA LEU A 100 -5.72 -50.21 28.01
C LEU A 100 -6.84 -49.84 27.02
N ASP A 101 -6.84 -50.43 25.82
CA ASP A 101 -7.85 -50.13 24.80
C ASP A 101 -9.27 -50.47 25.31
N GLY A 102 -10.22 -49.57 25.12
CA GLY A 102 -11.59 -49.72 25.63
C GLY A 102 -11.72 -49.66 27.15
N LEU A 103 -10.65 -49.33 27.89
CA LEU A 103 -10.68 -49.21 29.36
C LEU A 103 -11.70 -48.16 29.79
N GLN A 104 -12.59 -48.53 30.72
CA GLN A 104 -13.48 -47.61 31.40
C GLN A 104 -12.99 -47.39 32.83
N ALA A 105 -12.50 -46.19 33.12
CA ALA A 105 -11.98 -45.84 34.44
C ALA A 105 -12.59 -44.53 34.96
N ARG A 106 -12.59 -44.33 36.28
CA ARG A 106 -12.97 -43.02 36.85
C ARG A 106 -11.87 -41.98 36.64
N SER A 107 -10.66 -42.29 37.09
CA SER A 107 -9.46 -41.52 36.83
C SER A 107 -8.30 -42.47 36.54
N LEU A 108 -7.34 -42.02 35.76
CA LEU A 108 -6.10 -42.74 35.51
C LEU A 108 -4.91 -41.79 35.64
N ARG A 109 -4.01 -42.08 36.59
CA ARG A 109 -2.85 -41.25 36.90
C ARG A 109 -1.57 -42.09 36.87
N PHE A 110 -0.58 -41.60 36.15
CA PHE A 110 0.79 -42.08 36.19
C PHE A 110 1.70 -40.95 36.70
N THR A 111 2.56 -41.26 37.65
CA THR A 111 3.49 -40.29 38.23
C THR A 111 4.86 -40.94 38.46
N TYR A 112 5.94 -40.40 37.91
CA TYR A 112 7.29 -41.00 38.04
C TYR A 112 7.36 -42.45 37.51
N CYS A 113 6.65 -42.75 36.43
CA CYS A 113 6.62 -44.11 35.85
C CYS A 113 7.51 -44.24 34.61
N GLU A 114 8.13 -45.40 34.43
CA GLU A 114 8.86 -45.77 33.21
C GLU A 114 8.05 -46.78 32.40
N ILE A 115 7.70 -46.42 31.16
CA ILE A 115 6.82 -47.17 30.26
C ILE A 115 7.48 -47.24 28.86
N PRO A 116 8.63 -47.91 28.70
CA PRO A 116 9.45 -47.90 27.49
C PRO A 116 8.75 -48.44 26.23
N ASN A 117 7.69 -49.23 26.37
CA ASN A 117 6.93 -49.80 25.26
C ASN A 117 5.63 -49.05 24.95
N GLY A 118 5.41 -47.90 25.58
CA GLY A 118 4.25 -47.06 25.31
C GLY A 118 2.98 -47.49 26.04
N ILE A 119 1.92 -46.72 25.83
CA ILE A 119 0.60 -46.94 26.41
C ILE A 119 -0.44 -46.77 25.31
N SER A 120 -1.38 -47.73 25.20
CA SER A 120 -2.50 -47.63 24.26
C SER A 120 -3.81 -47.59 25.03
N LEU A 121 -4.55 -46.50 24.87
CA LEU A 121 -5.86 -46.22 25.47
C LEU A 121 -6.91 -45.99 24.38
N ALA A 122 -6.80 -46.68 23.25
CA ALA A 122 -7.68 -46.47 22.12
C ALA A 122 -9.14 -46.73 22.52
N ASP A 123 -10.06 -45.85 22.14
CA ASP A 123 -11.50 -45.92 22.47
C ASP A 123 -11.81 -46.04 23.98
N GLY A 124 -10.85 -45.66 24.84
CA GLY A 124 -11.02 -45.67 26.28
C GLY A 124 -11.99 -44.60 26.78
N ARG A 125 -12.51 -44.77 28.00
CA ARG A 125 -13.36 -43.79 28.68
C ARG A 125 -12.88 -43.53 30.10
N VAL A 126 -12.27 -42.37 30.31
CA VAL A 126 -11.82 -41.91 31.63
C VAL A 126 -12.76 -40.81 32.12
N ARG A 127 -13.65 -41.10 33.08
CA ARG A 127 -14.75 -40.17 33.44
C ARG A 127 -14.29 -38.81 33.95
N GLU A 128 -13.14 -38.72 34.59
CA GLU A 128 -12.60 -37.48 35.17
C GLU A 128 -11.28 -37.08 34.47
N VAL A 129 -10.14 -37.61 34.91
CA VAL A 129 -8.82 -37.15 34.47
C VAL A 129 -7.92 -38.30 34.03
N LEU A 130 -7.31 -38.13 32.87
CA LEU A 130 -6.09 -38.83 32.47
C LEU A 130 -4.91 -37.90 32.73
N SER A 131 -4.02 -38.28 33.66
CA SER A 131 -2.85 -37.49 34.05
C SER A 131 -1.59 -38.33 33.94
N ILE A 132 -0.63 -37.85 33.16
CA ILE A 132 0.68 -38.47 33.00
C ILE A 132 1.71 -37.42 33.40
N GLU A 133 2.45 -37.66 34.48
CA GLU A 133 3.33 -36.68 35.10
C GLU A 133 4.70 -37.30 35.40
N ASP A 134 5.78 -36.64 35.00
CA ASP A 134 7.15 -37.10 35.23
C ASP A 134 7.38 -38.54 34.72
N CYS A 135 6.76 -38.91 33.60
CA CYS A 135 6.87 -40.26 33.02
C CYS A 135 7.79 -40.31 31.80
N ALA A 136 8.50 -41.42 31.63
CA ALA A 136 9.36 -41.66 30.48
C ALA A 136 8.84 -42.83 29.63
N PHE A 137 8.67 -42.60 28.33
CA PHE A 137 8.21 -43.60 27.36
C PHE A 137 9.29 -43.97 26.32
N GLY A 138 10.48 -43.35 26.36
CA GLY A 138 11.48 -43.51 25.30
C GLY A 138 10.92 -43.06 23.95
N ASP A 139 11.16 -43.86 22.90
CA ASP A 139 10.62 -43.65 21.55
C ASP A 139 9.18 -44.17 21.38
N ALA A 140 8.57 -44.71 22.43
CA ALA A 140 7.23 -45.27 22.33
C ALA A 140 6.15 -44.20 22.37
N ALA A 141 4.97 -44.57 21.83
CA ALA A 141 3.85 -43.66 21.70
C ALA A 141 2.95 -43.63 22.94
N ILE A 142 2.37 -42.47 23.20
CA ILE A 142 1.18 -42.31 24.03
C ILE A 142 -0.03 -42.34 23.09
N GLY A 143 -0.69 -43.49 23.00
CA GLY A 143 -1.89 -43.70 22.19
C GLY A 143 -3.16 -43.45 22.99
N ALA A 144 -3.97 -42.49 22.57
CA ALA A 144 -5.24 -42.09 23.17
C ALA A 144 -6.30 -41.80 22.09
N SER A 145 -6.18 -42.43 20.91
CA SER A 145 -7.13 -42.26 19.82
C SER A 145 -8.54 -42.65 20.25
N GLY A 146 -9.54 -41.81 19.96
CA GLY A 146 -10.94 -42.04 20.36
C GLY A 146 -11.22 -41.96 21.87
N LEU A 147 -10.22 -41.61 22.70
CA LEU A 147 -10.39 -41.52 24.16
C LEU A 147 -11.45 -40.46 24.52
N THR A 148 -12.28 -40.76 25.53
CA THR A 148 -13.18 -39.76 26.13
C THR A 148 -12.76 -39.43 27.55
N ALA A 149 -12.53 -38.14 27.86
CA ALA A 149 -12.22 -37.68 29.22
C ALA A 149 -12.75 -36.27 29.55
N GLN A 150 -12.64 -35.83 30.81
CA GLN A 150 -12.82 -34.39 31.13
C GLN A 150 -11.51 -33.64 30.95
N TYR A 151 -10.42 -34.16 31.50
CA TYR A 151 -9.09 -33.57 31.37
C TYR A 151 -8.09 -34.60 30.85
N PHE A 152 -7.20 -34.13 29.96
CA PHE A 152 -6.03 -34.88 29.53
C PHE A 152 -4.77 -34.04 29.75
N ASN A 153 -3.98 -34.42 30.76
CA ASN A 153 -2.80 -33.69 31.17
C ASN A 153 -1.55 -34.56 30.99
N VAL A 154 -0.57 -34.02 30.28
CA VAL A 154 0.77 -34.60 30.16
C VAL A 154 1.77 -33.55 30.61
N THR A 155 2.55 -33.86 31.64
CA THR A 155 3.48 -32.91 32.26
C THR A 155 4.85 -33.53 32.45
N ASN A 156 5.90 -32.85 31.99
CA ASN A 156 7.30 -33.25 32.14
C ASN A 156 7.56 -34.70 31.68
N CYS A 157 7.07 -35.04 30.48
CA CYS A 157 7.16 -36.39 29.93
C CYS A 157 7.97 -36.40 28.63
N HIS A 158 8.63 -37.53 28.36
CA HIS A 158 9.31 -37.81 27.10
C HIS A 158 8.65 -39.00 26.40
N CYS A 159 8.22 -38.83 25.14
CA CYS A 159 7.64 -39.90 24.33
C CYS A 159 8.02 -39.75 22.86
N GLY A 160 7.94 -40.83 22.08
CA GLY A 160 8.23 -40.77 20.65
C GLY A 160 7.09 -40.21 19.80
N ARG A 161 5.84 -40.33 20.25
CA ARG A 161 4.64 -39.82 19.56
C ARG A 161 3.50 -39.64 20.56
N LEU A 162 2.64 -38.65 20.32
CA LEU A 162 1.37 -38.50 21.02
C LEU A 162 0.23 -38.61 19.99
N ASP A 163 -0.48 -39.73 19.96
CA ASP A 163 -1.60 -39.96 19.04
C ASP A 163 -2.92 -39.90 19.80
N ALA A 164 -3.61 -38.77 19.69
CA ALA A 164 -4.86 -38.48 20.36
C ALA A 164 -5.92 -38.01 19.35
N ARG A 165 -5.93 -38.63 18.16
CA ARG A 165 -6.96 -38.41 17.13
C ARG A 165 -8.35 -38.74 17.64
N ASP A 166 -9.35 -38.02 17.16
CA ASP A 166 -10.76 -38.22 17.51
C ASP A 166 -11.06 -38.18 19.02
N VAL A 167 -10.15 -37.64 19.84
CA VAL A 167 -10.32 -37.57 21.29
C VAL A 167 -11.46 -36.62 21.67
N GLN A 168 -12.26 -37.00 22.66
CA GLN A 168 -13.35 -36.19 23.20
C GLN A 168 -13.03 -35.76 24.62
N ILE A 169 -12.53 -34.54 24.77
CA ILE A 169 -12.17 -33.94 26.05
C ILE A 169 -13.19 -32.87 26.41
N SER A 170 -13.97 -33.06 27.47
CA SER A 170 -15.06 -32.11 27.79
C SER A 170 -14.60 -30.82 28.50
N ARG A 171 -13.38 -30.76 29.05
CA ARG A 171 -12.86 -29.56 29.75
C ARG A 171 -11.59 -29.01 29.14
N GLY A 172 -10.48 -29.74 29.07
CA GLY A 172 -9.25 -29.16 28.56
C GLY A 172 -8.11 -30.16 28.45
N LEU A 173 -7.16 -29.82 27.57
CA LEU A 173 -5.96 -30.60 27.31
C LEU A 173 -4.73 -29.76 27.61
N SER A 174 -3.80 -30.30 28.37
CA SER A 174 -2.57 -29.58 28.75
C SER A 174 -1.35 -30.44 28.50
N LEU A 175 -0.47 -29.97 27.62
CA LEU A 175 0.90 -30.42 27.45
C LEU A 175 1.82 -29.38 28.09
N ARG A 176 2.55 -29.78 29.13
CA ARG A 176 3.49 -28.90 29.82
C ARG A 176 4.86 -29.56 29.90
N LYS A 177 5.93 -28.90 29.43
CA LYS A 177 7.29 -29.49 29.43
C LYS A 177 7.33 -30.88 28.78
N VAL A 178 6.60 -31.09 27.69
CA VAL A 178 6.54 -32.38 27.00
C VAL A 178 7.55 -32.39 25.88
N VAL A 179 8.37 -33.44 25.81
CA VAL A 179 9.29 -33.69 24.71
C VAL A 179 8.72 -34.83 23.87
N VAL A 180 8.46 -34.56 22.60
CA VAL A 180 7.99 -35.54 21.63
C VAL A 180 9.02 -35.68 20.52
N GLU A 181 9.87 -36.70 20.61
CA GLU A 181 10.99 -36.91 19.69
C GLU A 181 11.17 -38.40 19.42
N SER A 182 11.30 -38.78 18.15
CA SER A 182 11.64 -40.15 17.75
C SER A 182 12.49 -40.14 16.48
N ASP A 183 13.23 -41.24 16.25
CA ASP A 183 14.04 -41.46 15.06
C ASP A 183 13.23 -41.45 13.74
N VAL A 184 11.90 -41.62 13.81
CA VAL A 184 11.03 -41.76 12.62
C VAL A 184 10.14 -40.54 12.42
N MET A 185 9.33 -40.14 13.43
CA MET A 185 8.55 -38.89 13.49
C MET A 185 8.05 -38.59 14.91
N GLY A 186 8.41 -37.44 15.48
CA GLY A 186 7.98 -36.95 16.81
C GLY A 186 6.66 -36.18 16.81
N THR A 187 5.60 -36.71 16.19
CA THR A 187 4.35 -35.96 15.93
C THR A 187 3.41 -35.93 17.14
N VAL A 188 2.73 -34.80 17.33
CA VAL A 188 1.52 -34.71 18.18
C VAL A 188 0.30 -34.62 17.27
N ASP A 189 -0.56 -35.63 17.32
CA ASP A 189 -1.74 -35.74 16.46
C ASP A 189 -3.03 -35.66 17.27
N LEU A 190 -3.76 -34.56 17.10
CA LEU A 190 -5.09 -34.28 17.67
C LEU A 190 -6.11 -34.05 16.55
N GLY A 191 -5.89 -34.66 15.37
CA GLY A 191 -6.80 -34.56 14.24
C GLY A 191 -8.23 -34.94 14.63
N ASP A 192 -9.20 -34.14 14.18
CA ASP A 192 -10.64 -34.30 14.40
C ASP A 192 -11.08 -34.38 15.88
N ALA A 193 -10.20 -34.02 16.81
CA ALA A 193 -10.49 -33.98 18.23
C ALA A 193 -11.57 -32.94 18.59
N ARG A 194 -12.29 -33.20 19.69
CA ARG A 194 -13.30 -32.30 20.25
C ARG A 194 -12.95 -31.98 21.69
N ILE A 195 -12.52 -30.74 21.91
CA ILE A 195 -12.05 -30.26 23.21
C ILE A 195 -12.97 -29.12 23.66
N GLY A 196 -13.77 -29.37 24.69
CA GLY A 196 -14.75 -28.42 25.23
C GLY A 196 -14.14 -27.22 25.98
N GLY A 197 -12.82 -27.10 25.99
CA GLY A 197 -12.12 -25.94 26.54
C GLY A 197 -10.72 -25.77 25.95
N PRO A 198 -9.80 -25.10 26.65
CA PRO A 198 -8.51 -24.70 26.08
C PRO A 198 -7.55 -25.88 25.90
N ILE A 199 -6.75 -25.77 24.84
CA ILE A 199 -5.56 -26.59 24.59
C ILE A 199 -4.34 -25.76 24.96
N PHE A 200 -3.55 -26.26 25.89
CA PHE A 200 -2.29 -25.65 26.31
C PHE A 200 -1.11 -26.48 25.84
N VAL A 201 -0.21 -25.89 25.06
CA VAL A 201 1.12 -26.42 24.77
C VAL A 201 2.12 -25.41 25.33
N VAL A 202 2.60 -25.66 26.55
CA VAL A 202 3.24 -24.62 27.36
C VAL A 202 4.51 -25.05 28.09
N GLY A 203 5.34 -24.06 28.39
CA GLY A 203 6.40 -24.20 29.38
C GLY A 203 7.56 -25.07 28.91
N GLY A 204 8.00 -24.92 27.65
CA GLY A 204 9.17 -25.61 27.12
C GLY A 204 8.84 -26.94 26.45
N CYS A 205 7.69 -27.06 25.80
CA CYS A 205 7.42 -28.26 24.98
C CYS A 205 8.36 -28.28 23.76
N LEU A 206 8.94 -29.44 23.47
CA LEU A 206 9.78 -29.69 22.30
C LEU A 206 9.09 -30.73 21.43
N LEU A 207 8.58 -30.33 20.27
CA LEU A 207 7.97 -31.24 19.30
C LEU A 207 8.95 -31.42 18.14
N GLY A 208 9.50 -32.62 18.00
CA GLY A 208 10.50 -32.97 16.98
C GLY A 208 9.94 -33.03 15.56
N ASP A 209 8.62 -32.96 15.41
CA ASP A 209 7.95 -32.96 14.12
C ASP A 209 6.82 -31.92 14.08
N SER A 210 5.58 -32.33 13.81
CA SER A 210 4.44 -31.43 13.59
C SER A 210 3.38 -31.57 14.70
N LEU A 211 2.64 -30.49 14.93
CA LEU A 211 1.44 -30.44 15.76
C LEU A 211 0.21 -30.44 14.84
N LEU A 212 -0.40 -31.60 14.66
CA LEU A 212 -1.53 -31.79 13.77
C LEU A 212 -2.83 -31.59 14.54
N LEU A 213 -3.52 -30.47 14.27
CA LEU A 213 -4.79 -30.05 14.88
C LEU A 213 -5.89 -29.92 13.81
N ARG A 214 -5.75 -30.65 12.70
CA ARG A 214 -6.64 -30.55 11.55
C ARG A 214 -8.08 -30.95 11.93
N GLY A 215 -9.06 -30.14 11.56
CA GLY A 215 -10.47 -30.41 11.83
C GLY A 215 -10.87 -30.34 13.32
N ILE A 216 -9.97 -29.87 14.19
CA ILE A 216 -10.22 -29.82 15.64
C ILE A 216 -11.35 -28.86 15.98
N LYS A 217 -12.11 -29.18 17.04
CA LYS A 217 -13.05 -28.25 17.67
C LYS A 217 -12.57 -27.92 19.08
N ALA A 218 -12.25 -26.66 19.36
CA ALA A 218 -11.69 -26.24 20.64
C ALA A 218 -12.24 -24.88 21.11
N GLU A 219 -12.11 -24.58 22.41
CA GLU A 219 -12.36 -23.21 22.91
C GLU A 219 -11.21 -22.29 22.49
N SER A 220 -9.97 -22.67 22.75
CA SER A 220 -8.78 -21.89 22.39
C SER A 220 -7.55 -22.79 22.27
N VAL A 221 -6.53 -22.31 21.55
CA VAL A 221 -5.26 -23.04 21.38
C VAL A 221 -4.12 -22.10 21.73
N TRP A 222 -3.40 -22.39 22.81
CA TRP A 222 -2.29 -21.57 23.28
C TRP A 222 -0.99 -22.37 23.21
N ILE A 223 -0.07 -21.88 22.38
CA ILE A 223 1.28 -22.41 22.22
C ILE A 223 2.22 -21.35 22.79
N GLU A 224 2.75 -21.59 23.99
CA GLU A 224 3.60 -20.63 24.70
C GLU A 224 4.92 -21.26 25.12
N ASP A 225 6.01 -20.51 24.97
CA ASP A 225 7.36 -20.94 25.35
C ASP A 225 7.72 -22.34 24.80
N SER A 226 7.36 -22.64 23.55
CA SER A 226 7.48 -23.99 22.96
C SER A 226 8.22 -23.99 21.62
N HIS A 227 8.76 -25.15 21.23
CA HIS A 227 9.53 -25.33 20.01
C HIS A 227 8.91 -26.46 19.17
N VAL A 228 8.53 -26.16 17.93
CA VAL A 228 8.03 -27.12 16.95
C VAL A 228 9.01 -27.14 15.79
N GLN A 229 9.66 -28.28 15.56
CA GLN A 229 10.69 -28.39 14.52
C GLN A 229 10.12 -28.49 13.11
N GLY A 230 8.88 -28.97 12.96
CA GLY A 230 8.17 -29.12 11.70
C GLY A 230 8.74 -30.19 10.76
N HIS A 231 7.88 -30.72 9.87
CA HIS A 231 8.30 -31.64 8.81
C HIS A 231 8.43 -30.95 7.46
N VAL A 232 9.12 -31.60 6.52
CA VAL A 232 9.14 -31.21 5.08
C VAL A 232 7.83 -31.56 4.35
N MET A 233 6.91 -32.32 4.97
CA MET A 233 5.67 -32.80 4.33
C MET A 233 4.39 -32.14 4.86
N HIS A 234 4.42 -31.63 6.09
CA HIS A 234 3.28 -31.04 6.79
C HIS A 234 3.68 -29.69 7.38
N PRO A 235 2.74 -28.75 7.53
CA PRO A 235 3.03 -27.53 8.27
C PRO A 235 3.38 -27.87 9.72
N GLY A 236 4.23 -27.05 10.35
CA GLY A 236 4.64 -27.25 11.74
C GLY A 236 3.44 -27.30 12.69
N VAL A 237 2.46 -26.41 12.48
CA VAL A 237 1.15 -26.45 13.13
C VAL A 237 0.06 -26.50 12.06
N ASP A 238 -0.69 -27.61 12.01
CA ASP A 238 -1.80 -27.79 11.07
C ASP A 238 -3.14 -27.53 11.77
N LEU A 239 -3.76 -26.38 11.52
CA LEU A 239 -5.08 -25.98 11.99
C LEU A 239 -6.10 -25.91 10.84
N ASP A 240 -5.84 -26.61 9.74
CA ASP A 240 -6.76 -26.61 8.60
C ASP A 240 -8.14 -27.10 9.00
N ARG A 241 -9.17 -26.35 8.60
CA ARG A 241 -10.59 -26.65 8.90
C ARG A 241 -10.91 -26.74 10.40
N ALA A 242 -10.06 -26.18 11.26
CA ALA A 242 -10.35 -26.09 12.68
C ALA A 242 -11.54 -25.15 12.95
N GLU A 243 -12.32 -25.45 13.99
CA GLU A 243 -13.35 -24.60 14.56
C GLU A 243 -12.96 -24.22 15.99
N ILE A 244 -12.41 -23.01 16.16
CA ILE A 244 -11.91 -22.51 17.44
C ILE A 244 -12.74 -21.30 17.83
N VAL A 245 -13.51 -21.41 18.91
CA VAL A 245 -14.44 -20.35 19.31
C VAL A 245 -13.70 -19.09 19.78
N GLY A 246 -12.57 -19.27 20.45
CA GLY A 246 -11.73 -18.22 20.99
C GLY A 246 -10.44 -18.04 20.20
N GLU A 247 -9.37 -17.73 20.91
CA GLU A 247 -8.11 -17.30 20.31
C GLU A 247 -7.15 -18.47 20.02
N VAL A 248 -6.51 -18.42 18.85
CA VAL A 248 -5.26 -19.15 18.58
C VAL A 248 -4.11 -18.21 18.89
N ARG A 249 -3.32 -18.56 19.90
CA ARG A 249 -2.19 -17.77 20.38
C ARG A 249 -0.90 -18.54 20.28
N VAL A 250 0.08 -17.96 19.60
CA VAL A 250 1.47 -18.41 19.62
C VAL A 250 2.28 -17.30 20.28
N ARG A 251 3.01 -17.62 21.35
CA ARG A 251 3.78 -16.64 22.12
C ARG A 251 5.14 -17.18 22.52
N SER A 252 6.19 -16.38 22.32
CA SER A 252 7.57 -16.72 22.71
C SER A 252 7.98 -18.14 22.25
N SER A 253 7.48 -18.55 21.09
CA SER A 253 7.62 -19.91 20.56
C SER A 253 8.32 -19.89 19.22
N PHE A 254 8.98 -21.00 18.88
CA PHE A 254 9.59 -21.23 17.58
C PHE A 254 8.78 -22.29 16.84
N VAL A 255 8.30 -21.98 15.65
CA VAL A 255 7.57 -22.91 14.78
C VAL A 255 8.26 -22.97 13.43
N ALA A 256 8.97 -24.04 13.18
CA ALA A 256 9.48 -24.36 11.86
C ALA A 256 8.43 -25.13 11.03
N GLY A 257 8.42 -24.88 9.72
CA GLY A 257 7.43 -25.41 8.79
C GLY A 257 6.13 -24.62 8.72
N GLY A 258 6.04 -23.45 9.40
CA GLY A 258 4.89 -22.56 9.35
C GLY A 258 3.61 -23.07 10.04
N ILE A 259 2.55 -22.24 9.96
CA ILE A 259 1.23 -22.48 10.54
C ILE A 259 0.18 -22.42 9.42
N SER A 260 -0.58 -23.49 9.23
CA SER A 260 -1.67 -23.54 8.27
C SER A 260 -3.02 -23.46 8.98
N LEU A 261 -3.89 -22.56 8.54
CA LEU A 261 -5.22 -22.28 9.10
C LEU A 261 -6.27 -22.27 7.97
N GLN A 262 -6.05 -23.02 6.89
CA GLN A 262 -6.89 -22.89 5.69
C GLN A 262 -8.33 -23.29 5.99
N LYS A 263 -9.27 -22.44 5.56
CA LYS A 263 -10.72 -22.67 5.71
C LYS A 263 -11.13 -22.99 7.16
N SER A 264 -10.40 -22.44 8.13
CA SER A 264 -10.72 -22.53 9.55
C SER A 264 -11.68 -21.41 9.97
N SER A 265 -12.39 -21.61 11.07
CA SER A 265 -13.19 -20.58 11.73
C SER A 265 -12.63 -20.36 13.13
N ILE A 266 -12.14 -19.16 13.40
CA ILE A 266 -11.36 -18.83 14.59
C ILE A 266 -11.89 -17.55 15.24
N GLY A 267 -11.95 -17.51 16.57
CA GLY A 267 -12.34 -16.32 17.31
C GLY A 267 -11.33 -15.17 17.19
N GLY A 268 -10.03 -15.44 17.27
CA GLY A 268 -8.97 -14.45 17.05
C GLY A 268 -7.61 -15.10 16.86
N LEU A 269 -6.66 -14.36 16.29
CA LEU A 269 -5.30 -14.86 16.03
C LEU A 269 -4.28 -13.89 16.61
N SER A 270 -3.36 -14.39 17.43
CA SER A 270 -2.23 -13.63 17.97
C SER A 270 -0.94 -14.42 17.79
N LEU A 271 0.00 -13.86 17.03
CA LEU A 271 1.28 -14.51 16.75
C LEU A 271 2.44 -13.65 17.25
N GLU A 272 3.23 -14.18 18.18
CA GLU A 272 4.47 -13.60 18.71
C GLU A 272 5.54 -14.71 18.84
N GLY A 273 6.73 -14.48 18.31
CA GLY A 273 7.79 -15.49 18.27
C GLY A 273 8.48 -15.60 16.91
N ILE A 274 9.01 -16.78 16.60
CA ILE A 274 9.75 -17.03 15.37
C ILE A 274 9.01 -18.09 14.55
N LEU A 275 8.63 -17.75 13.33
CA LEU A 275 7.96 -18.61 12.37
C LEU A 275 8.89 -18.80 11.16
N GLU A 276 9.45 -19.99 11.02
CA GLU A 276 10.36 -20.31 9.92
C GLU A 276 9.62 -21.18 8.90
N ASP A 277 9.53 -20.72 7.66
CA ASP A 277 9.09 -21.54 6.55
C ASP A 277 10.23 -22.48 6.13
N ARG A 278 9.94 -23.79 6.15
CA ARG A 278 10.83 -24.82 5.59
C ARG A 278 10.30 -25.38 4.29
N HIS A 279 9.12 -24.94 3.87
CA HIS A 279 8.44 -25.37 2.67
C HIS A 279 8.69 -24.37 1.54
N THR A 280 8.67 -24.86 0.31
CA THR A 280 8.61 -24.02 -0.89
C THR A 280 7.19 -23.92 -1.45
N ARG A 281 6.20 -24.49 -0.72
CA ARG A 281 4.82 -24.68 -1.17
C ARG A 281 3.76 -24.02 -0.29
N TYR A 282 4.08 -23.71 0.96
CA TYR A 282 3.17 -23.11 1.92
C TYR A 282 3.71 -21.74 2.30
N ALA A 283 2.84 -20.84 2.72
CA ALA A 283 3.26 -19.63 3.40
C ALA A 283 3.70 -20.00 4.83
N ALA A 284 4.58 -19.21 5.44
CA ALA A 284 4.93 -19.35 6.85
C ALA A 284 3.68 -19.24 7.73
N VAL A 285 2.70 -18.45 7.30
CA VAL A 285 1.34 -18.43 7.86
C VAL A 285 0.34 -18.46 6.71
N ASP A 286 -0.45 -19.54 6.60
CA ASP A 286 -1.45 -19.72 5.54
C ASP A 286 -2.87 -19.67 6.10
N CYS A 287 -3.52 -18.52 5.96
CA CYS A 287 -4.87 -18.23 6.43
C CYS A 287 -5.89 -18.18 5.27
N ARG A 288 -5.59 -18.82 4.12
CA ARG A 288 -6.45 -18.70 2.93
C ARG A 288 -7.86 -19.19 3.19
N GLY A 289 -8.83 -18.29 2.92
CA GLY A 289 -10.25 -18.55 3.14
C GLY A 289 -10.64 -18.83 4.60
N ALA A 290 -9.79 -18.47 5.56
CA ALA A 290 -10.13 -18.54 6.98
C ALA A 290 -11.10 -17.42 7.37
N GLU A 291 -11.95 -17.70 8.37
CA GLU A 291 -12.87 -16.73 8.96
C GLU A 291 -12.46 -16.44 10.40
N PHE A 292 -12.20 -15.16 10.68
CA PHE A 292 -11.88 -14.65 12.00
C PHE A 292 -13.05 -13.83 12.53
N ASP A 293 -13.66 -14.27 13.63
CA ASP A 293 -14.77 -13.57 14.28
C ASP A 293 -14.32 -12.33 15.07
N GLY A 294 -13.03 -12.25 15.39
CA GLY A 294 -12.37 -11.16 16.10
C GLY A 294 -11.17 -10.63 15.33
N SER A 295 -10.20 -10.08 16.07
CA SER A 295 -9.03 -9.43 15.49
C SER A 295 -7.90 -10.42 15.20
N VAL A 296 -7.08 -10.07 14.22
CA VAL A 296 -5.81 -10.73 13.89
C VAL A 296 -4.67 -9.79 14.26
N ALA A 297 -3.74 -10.26 15.07
CA ALA A 297 -2.55 -9.54 15.50
C ALA A 297 -1.28 -10.34 15.15
N LEU A 298 -0.45 -9.76 14.29
CA LEU A 298 0.85 -10.28 13.89
C LEU A 298 1.92 -9.45 14.60
N GLY A 299 2.48 -9.98 15.68
CA GLY A 299 3.37 -9.25 16.58
C GLY A 299 2.62 -8.27 17.48
N SER A 300 3.32 -7.74 18.47
CA SER A 300 2.81 -6.69 19.36
C SER A 300 3.91 -5.68 19.68
N THR A 301 3.55 -4.57 20.33
CA THR A 301 4.53 -3.54 20.74
C THR A 301 5.66 -4.09 21.62
N PHE A 302 5.43 -5.23 22.31
CA PHE A 302 6.38 -5.83 23.24
C PHE A 302 6.86 -7.22 22.82
N GLY A 303 6.23 -7.82 21.80
CA GLY A 303 6.55 -9.15 21.28
C GLY A 303 6.94 -9.06 19.82
N ALA A 304 8.22 -9.30 19.53
CA ALA A 304 8.70 -9.42 18.16
C ALA A 304 8.11 -10.67 17.49
N LEU A 305 7.75 -10.53 16.22
CA LEU A 305 7.35 -11.64 15.36
C LEU A 305 8.35 -11.69 14.20
N GLU A 306 9.18 -12.72 14.13
CA GLU A 306 10.08 -12.95 13.01
C GLU A 306 9.49 -14.03 12.12
N VAL A 307 9.22 -13.70 10.87
CA VAL A 307 8.66 -14.63 9.88
C VAL A 307 9.66 -14.80 8.75
N SER A 308 10.27 -15.98 8.62
CA SER A 308 10.98 -16.34 7.40
C SER A 308 10.00 -16.99 6.44
N GLY A 309 9.64 -16.32 5.34
CA GLY A 309 8.59 -16.74 4.41
C GLY A 309 7.50 -15.67 4.23
N SER A 310 6.40 -16.04 3.58
CA SER A 310 5.25 -15.14 3.37
C SER A 310 4.11 -15.41 4.34
N VAL A 311 3.19 -14.47 4.45
CA VAL A 311 1.95 -14.58 5.21
C VAL A 311 0.76 -14.33 4.28
N ASP A 312 -0.14 -15.30 4.18
CA ASP A 312 -1.21 -15.32 3.19
C ASP A 312 -2.60 -15.32 3.85
N PHE A 313 -3.29 -14.19 3.76
CA PHE A 313 -4.69 -13.97 4.14
C PHE A 313 -5.60 -13.83 2.92
N ALA A 314 -5.22 -14.35 1.76
CA ALA A 314 -6.01 -14.21 0.56
C ALA A 314 -7.42 -14.80 0.74
N SER A 315 -8.43 -14.00 0.40
CA SER A 315 -9.86 -14.33 0.54
C SER A 315 -10.28 -14.68 1.98
N ALA A 316 -9.47 -14.33 2.99
CA ALA A 316 -9.85 -14.45 4.39
C ALA A 316 -10.87 -13.38 4.77
N ARG A 317 -11.66 -13.67 5.81
CA ARG A 317 -12.61 -12.72 6.40
C ARG A 317 -12.19 -12.42 7.83
N VAL A 318 -12.01 -11.15 8.17
CA VAL A 318 -11.69 -10.69 9.51
C VAL A 318 -12.79 -9.74 9.97
N ARG A 319 -13.57 -10.11 10.98
CA ARG A 319 -14.62 -9.23 11.54
C ARG A 319 -14.06 -8.15 12.46
N GLY A 320 -12.90 -8.39 13.06
CA GLY A 320 -12.19 -7.41 13.88
C GLY A 320 -11.18 -6.58 13.08
N ASN A 321 -10.12 -6.17 13.78
CA ASN A 321 -9.02 -5.43 13.18
C ASN A 321 -7.94 -6.39 12.67
N PHE A 322 -7.23 -5.97 11.63
CA PHE A 322 -6.01 -6.63 11.16
C PHE A 322 -4.82 -5.75 11.55
N ILE A 323 -4.01 -6.23 12.49
CA ILE A 323 -2.94 -5.47 13.11
C ILE A 323 -1.62 -6.18 12.86
N ILE A 324 -0.66 -5.48 12.27
CA ILE A 324 0.74 -5.86 12.29
C ILE A 324 1.42 -4.98 13.32
N GLY A 325 1.87 -5.59 14.42
CA GLY A 325 2.49 -4.91 15.55
C GLY A 325 3.92 -4.44 15.25
N ALA A 326 4.43 -3.57 16.11
CA ALA A 326 5.77 -3.03 15.95
C ALA A 326 6.86 -4.09 16.17
N GLY A 327 7.87 -4.14 15.31
CA GLY A 327 8.95 -5.12 15.38
C GLY A 327 8.60 -6.50 14.81
N ALA A 328 7.55 -6.59 13.99
CA ALA A 328 7.32 -7.75 13.14
C ALA A 328 8.24 -7.67 11.91
N GLU A 329 9.11 -8.66 11.74
CA GLU A 329 10.09 -8.76 10.65
C GLU A 329 9.70 -9.91 9.73
N PHE A 330 9.70 -9.68 8.42
CA PHE A 330 9.29 -10.67 7.43
C PHE A 330 10.43 -10.85 6.45
N ALA A 331 11.14 -11.96 6.49
CA ALA A 331 12.18 -12.28 5.52
C ALA A 331 11.59 -13.25 4.48
N PRO A 332 10.91 -12.77 3.41
CA PRO A 332 10.36 -13.66 2.40
C PRO A 332 11.49 -14.45 1.74
N SER A 333 11.48 -15.76 1.90
CA SER A 333 12.46 -16.67 1.36
C SER A 333 11.77 -17.65 0.39
N GLY A 334 12.31 -17.77 -0.83
CA GLY A 334 11.88 -18.81 -1.79
C GLY A 334 11.10 -18.33 -3.03
N PRO A 335 11.15 -19.10 -4.13
CA PRO A 335 10.42 -18.81 -5.37
C PRO A 335 8.94 -19.20 -5.23
N GLY A 336 8.03 -18.23 -5.42
CA GLY A 336 6.58 -18.49 -5.43
C GLY A 336 5.74 -17.50 -4.60
N HIS A 337 6.38 -16.61 -3.85
CA HIS A 337 5.70 -15.59 -3.06
C HIS A 337 5.90 -14.21 -3.68
N ASP A 338 4.82 -13.62 -4.18
CA ASP A 338 4.83 -12.32 -4.88
C ASP A 338 4.76 -11.13 -3.91
N THR A 339 4.44 -11.35 -2.63
CA THR A 339 4.33 -10.36 -1.55
C THR A 339 4.69 -10.98 -0.21
N ALA A 340 5.21 -10.20 0.74
CA ALA A 340 5.51 -10.70 2.09
C ALA A 340 4.24 -10.87 2.96
N VAL A 341 3.28 -9.94 2.92
CA VAL A 341 1.89 -10.16 3.40
C VAL A 341 0.90 -9.99 2.26
N CYS A 342 0.13 -11.04 1.97
CA CYS A 342 -0.94 -11.04 0.99
C CYS A 342 -2.31 -10.96 1.69
N CYS A 343 -3.07 -9.89 1.47
CA CYS A 343 -4.47 -9.78 1.92
C CYS A 343 -5.42 -9.63 0.71
N ASP A 344 -5.07 -10.27 -0.41
CA ASP A 344 -5.81 -10.15 -1.66
C ASP A 344 -7.24 -10.67 -1.52
N ARG A 345 -8.21 -9.85 -1.93
CA ARG A 345 -9.65 -10.13 -1.83
C ARG A 345 -10.11 -10.44 -0.41
N ALA A 346 -9.34 -10.06 0.60
CA ALA A 346 -9.76 -10.18 1.99
C ALA A 346 -10.93 -9.22 2.28
N LEU A 347 -11.77 -9.60 3.24
CA LEU A 347 -12.83 -8.75 3.76
C LEU A 347 -12.55 -8.47 5.23
N ILE A 348 -12.20 -7.23 5.55
CA ILE A 348 -11.81 -6.81 6.89
C ILE A 348 -12.86 -5.81 7.37
N ASP A 349 -13.72 -6.18 8.32
CA ASP A 349 -14.79 -5.29 8.77
C ASP A 349 -14.24 -4.14 9.63
N GLY A 350 -13.13 -4.34 10.34
CA GLY A 350 -12.43 -3.33 11.14
C GLY A 350 -11.31 -2.58 10.41
N ASP A 351 -10.36 -2.06 11.19
CA ASP A 351 -9.21 -1.31 10.68
C ASP A 351 -8.06 -2.23 10.26
N VAL A 352 -7.32 -1.83 9.23
CA VAL A 352 -6.01 -2.40 8.88
C VAL A 352 -4.93 -1.47 9.41
N ARG A 353 -4.12 -1.95 10.35
CA ARG A 353 -3.08 -1.16 10.99
C ARG A 353 -1.73 -1.86 10.89
N VAL A 354 -0.74 -1.14 10.39
CA VAL A 354 0.66 -1.60 10.34
C VAL A 354 1.49 -0.65 11.20
N ASP A 355 1.96 -1.13 12.35
CA ASP A 355 2.79 -0.38 13.29
C ASP A 355 4.29 -0.49 12.96
N TYR A 356 5.11 0.34 13.61
CA TYR A 356 6.53 0.61 13.28
C TYR A 356 7.43 -0.62 13.01
N GLY A 357 8.27 -0.54 11.98
CA GLY A 357 9.48 -1.38 11.89
C GLY A 357 9.32 -2.71 11.16
N TRP A 358 8.43 -2.78 10.18
CA TRP A 358 8.42 -3.88 9.22
C TRP A 358 9.64 -3.78 8.29
N SER A 359 10.37 -4.88 8.12
CA SER A 359 11.28 -5.09 6.99
C SER A 359 10.91 -6.35 6.23
N SER A 360 10.97 -6.23 4.90
CA SER A 360 11.01 -7.32 3.93
C SER A 360 12.27 -7.15 3.09
N GLU A 361 13.39 -7.58 3.66
CA GLU A 361 14.69 -7.60 2.99
C GLU A 361 14.89 -8.96 2.31
N GLY A 362 14.98 -8.97 0.99
CA GLY A 362 15.25 -10.17 0.20
C GLY A 362 15.40 -9.84 -1.28
N PRO A 363 16.36 -10.44 -2.01
CA PRO A 363 16.41 -10.41 -3.47
C PRO A 363 15.64 -11.61 -4.08
N PRO A 364 14.73 -11.41 -5.07
CA PRO A 364 14.31 -10.16 -5.68
C PRO A 364 13.47 -9.31 -4.72
N PRO A 365 13.43 -7.98 -4.92
CA PRO A 365 12.69 -7.12 -4.02
C PRO A 365 11.19 -7.37 -4.25
N ILE A 366 10.53 -7.84 -3.19
CA ILE A 366 9.14 -8.27 -3.18
C ILE A 366 8.33 -7.16 -2.48
N PRO A 367 7.13 -6.81 -2.99
CA PRO A 367 6.20 -5.92 -2.29
C PRO A 367 5.97 -6.34 -0.84
N GLY A 368 6.01 -5.37 0.07
CA GLY A 368 5.83 -5.63 1.50
C GLY A 368 4.42 -6.15 1.80
N MET A 369 3.40 -5.49 1.24
CA MET A 369 2.01 -5.87 1.46
C MET A 369 1.15 -5.64 0.22
N SER A 370 0.27 -6.60 -0.09
CA SER A 370 -0.78 -6.44 -1.10
C SER A 370 -2.17 -6.47 -0.48
N LEU A 371 -2.99 -5.49 -0.86
CA LEU A 371 -4.41 -5.40 -0.54
C LEU A 371 -5.27 -5.54 -1.81
N PHE A 372 -4.82 -6.25 -2.85
CA PHE A 372 -5.52 -6.30 -4.15
C PHE A 372 -6.98 -6.74 -3.99
N GLY A 373 -7.93 -5.90 -4.40
CA GLY A 373 -9.36 -6.18 -4.29
C GLY A 373 -9.89 -6.33 -2.85
N CYS A 374 -9.10 -5.95 -1.84
CA CYS A 374 -9.47 -5.99 -0.44
C CYS A 374 -10.56 -4.95 -0.15
N LYS A 375 -11.46 -5.28 0.79
CA LYS A 375 -12.49 -4.35 1.28
C LYS A 375 -12.33 -4.19 2.78
N THR A 376 -12.18 -2.94 3.22
CA THR A 376 -12.10 -2.60 4.64
C THR A 376 -13.34 -1.81 5.06
N GLY A 377 -13.99 -2.21 6.15
CA GLY A 377 -15.06 -1.44 6.81
C GLY A 377 -14.52 -0.29 7.66
N GLY A 378 -13.30 -0.42 8.17
CA GLY A 378 -12.53 0.62 8.82
C GLY A 378 -11.55 1.35 7.91
N GLY A 379 -10.64 2.10 8.54
CA GLY A 379 -9.53 2.78 7.90
C GLY A 379 -8.33 1.85 7.64
N VAL A 380 -7.40 2.32 6.81
CA VAL A 380 -6.09 1.69 6.62
C VAL A 380 -5.05 2.69 7.12
N ALA A 381 -4.29 2.32 8.14
CA ALA A 381 -3.25 3.15 8.72
C ALA A 381 -1.92 2.43 8.68
N ILE A 382 -0.97 3.00 7.95
CA ILE A 382 0.36 2.43 7.77
C ILE A 382 1.36 3.37 8.42
N GLY A 383 1.99 2.87 9.48
CA GLY A 383 2.99 3.55 10.27
C GLY A 383 4.37 3.56 9.63
N ARG A 384 5.34 4.11 10.37
CA ARG A 384 6.67 4.45 9.88
C ARG A 384 7.57 3.22 9.66
N ARG A 385 8.35 3.27 8.57
CA ARG A 385 9.37 2.30 8.12
C ARG A 385 8.74 0.99 7.60
N ILE A 386 8.30 1.00 6.33
CA ILE A 386 8.21 -0.23 5.50
C ILE A 386 9.50 -0.31 4.71
N VAL A 387 10.44 -1.14 5.16
CA VAL A 387 11.63 -1.47 4.35
C VAL A 387 11.23 -2.61 3.43
N GLY A 388 10.93 -2.31 2.17
CA GLY A 388 10.46 -3.27 1.18
C GLY A 388 9.94 -2.53 -0.05
N ASP A 389 9.70 -3.24 -1.16
CA ASP A 389 9.17 -2.67 -2.41
C ASP A 389 7.67 -2.32 -2.30
N GLY A 390 7.29 -1.64 -1.22
CA GLY A 390 6.06 -0.89 -1.02
C GLY A 390 4.72 -1.63 -1.01
N LEU A 391 3.67 -0.81 -0.97
CA LEU A 391 2.27 -1.23 -0.83
C LEU A 391 1.56 -1.27 -2.17
N LEU A 392 0.78 -2.34 -2.41
CA LEU A 392 -0.07 -2.51 -3.59
C LEU A 392 -1.55 -2.40 -3.19
N LEU A 393 -2.26 -1.39 -3.73
CA LEU A 393 -3.66 -1.10 -3.41
C LEU A 393 -4.59 -1.17 -4.64
N ASP A 394 -4.40 -2.15 -5.50
CA ASP A 394 -5.17 -2.27 -6.74
C ASP A 394 -6.59 -2.81 -6.48
N GLY A 395 -7.63 -2.05 -6.87
CA GLY A 395 -9.04 -2.39 -6.65
C GLY A 395 -9.47 -2.38 -5.18
N THR A 396 -8.67 -1.78 -4.29
CA THR A 396 -8.93 -1.75 -2.85
C THR A 396 -10.07 -0.78 -2.52
N LYS A 397 -10.96 -1.15 -1.61
CA LYS A 397 -12.02 -0.26 -1.10
C LYS A 397 -11.87 -0.06 0.39
N VAL A 398 -11.52 1.16 0.78
CA VAL A 398 -11.42 1.62 2.16
C VAL A 398 -12.67 2.41 2.51
N SER A 399 -13.46 1.96 3.48
CA SER A 399 -14.71 2.65 3.83
C SER A 399 -14.49 3.97 4.57
N GLN A 400 -13.32 4.15 5.21
CA GLN A 400 -12.92 5.36 5.91
C GLN A 400 -11.65 5.98 5.31
N SER A 401 -10.66 6.34 6.15
CA SER A 401 -9.42 6.97 5.72
C SER A 401 -8.31 5.96 5.42
N LEU A 402 -7.59 6.18 4.31
CA LEU A 402 -6.26 5.62 4.08
C LEU A 402 -5.22 6.64 4.56
N LYS A 403 -4.36 6.25 5.50
CA LYS A 403 -3.26 7.05 6.03
C LYS A 403 -1.96 6.30 5.83
N VAL A 404 -0.99 6.94 5.19
CA VAL A 404 0.37 6.41 5.02
C VAL A 404 1.33 7.43 5.60
N ASP A 405 1.94 7.05 6.74
CA ASP A 405 2.89 7.88 7.47
C ASP A 405 4.33 7.73 6.91
N ARG A 406 5.22 8.63 7.37
CA ARG A 406 6.60 8.78 6.89
C ARG A 406 7.40 7.47 6.85
N GLY A 407 8.04 7.18 5.73
CA GLY A 407 8.94 6.03 5.54
C GLY A 407 8.26 4.75 5.06
N ALA A 408 6.99 4.81 4.68
CA ALA A 408 6.31 3.77 3.91
C ALA A 408 6.30 4.15 2.41
N THR A 409 6.69 3.22 1.54
CA THR A 409 6.66 3.44 0.08
C THR A 409 5.33 2.95 -0.48
N LEU A 410 4.46 3.83 -0.96
CA LEU A 410 3.30 3.42 -1.77
C LEU A 410 3.79 3.25 -3.22
N LEU A 411 3.85 2.02 -3.73
CA LEU A 411 4.31 1.78 -5.11
C LEU A 411 3.19 1.99 -6.12
N ARG A 412 1.98 1.48 -5.81
CA ARG A 412 0.91 1.42 -6.79
C ARG A 412 -0.46 1.29 -6.15
N ALA A 413 -1.38 2.11 -6.64
CA ALA A 413 -2.78 2.08 -6.28
C ALA A 413 -3.62 2.38 -7.54
N VAL A 414 -4.20 1.34 -8.14
CA VAL A 414 -5.12 1.46 -9.28
C VAL A 414 -6.55 1.22 -8.81
N ASP A 415 -7.53 2.00 -9.23
CA ASP A 415 -8.95 1.86 -8.86
C ASP A 415 -9.19 1.83 -7.33
N LEU A 416 -8.44 2.64 -6.58
CA LEU A 416 -8.59 2.79 -5.13
C LEU A 416 -9.88 3.57 -4.81
N GLY A 417 -10.76 2.98 -3.99
CA GLY A 417 -11.89 3.69 -3.40
C GLY A 417 -11.62 4.02 -1.92
N ALA A 418 -11.72 5.28 -1.52
CA ALA A 418 -11.55 5.69 -0.11
C ALA A 418 -12.41 6.89 0.27
N GLU A 419 -12.74 7.09 1.55
CA GLU A 419 -13.41 8.33 2.00
C GLU A 419 -12.43 9.51 1.97
N SER A 420 -11.24 9.30 2.50
CA SER A 420 -10.14 10.28 2.48
C SER A 420 -8.80 9.56 2.37
N VAL A 421 -7.85 10.13 1.65
CA VAL A 421 -6.49 9.60 1.51
C VAL A 421 -5.52 10.68 1.98
N ASP A 422 -4.69 10.34 2.97
CA ASP A 422 -3.66 11.20 3.52
C ASP A 422 -2.30 10.51 3.41
N LEU A 423 -1.45 11.04 2.55
CA LEU A 423 -0.09 10.56 2.31
C LEU A 423 0.86 11.63 2.85
N ASP A 424 1.39 11.41 4.07
CA ASP A 424 2.39 12.28 4.69
C ASP A 424 3.74 11.55 4.70
N GLY A 425 4.67 11.96 3.83
CA GLY A 425 6.08 11.68 4.09
C GLY A 425 7.03 11.46 2.94
N SER A 426 8.28 11.79 3.26
CA SER A 426 9.54 11.57 2.55
C SER A 426 9.93 10.09 2.56
N PHE A 427 10.33 9.56 1.40
CA PHE A 427 10.73 8.16 1.21
C PHE A 427 12.01 7.84 1.99
N GLY A 428 12.15 6.58 2.43
CA GLY A 428 13.20 6.15 3.35
C GLY A 428 14.60 6.18 2.76
N THR A 429 15.59 6.55 3.58
CA THR A 429 17.02 6.25 3.40
C THR A 429 17.27 4.77 3.70
N ASP A 430 17.95 4.05 2.81
CA ASP A 430 18.58 2.77 3.16
C ASP A 430 19.64 2.96 4.28
N GLU A 431 20.08 1.87 4.92
CA GLU A 431 21.13 1.91 5.96
C GLU A 431 22.51 2.35 5.42
N GLY A 432 22.63 2.66 4.12
CA GLY A 432 23.77 3.30 3.46
C GLY A 432 23.60 4.80 3.20
N GLY A 433 22.49 5.42 3.61
CA GLY A 433 22.18 6.83 3.37
C GLY A 433 21.64 7.14 1.96
N SER A 434 21.26 6.12 1.19
CA SER A 434 20.63 6.26 -0.11
C SER A 434 19.12 6.26 0.04
N GLU A 435 18.50 7.43 -0.13
CA GLU A 435 17.03 7.54 -0.22
C GLU A 435 16.52 6.70 -1.40
N VAL A 436 15.46 5.92 -1.23
CA VAL A 436 14.81 5.18 -2.34
C VAL A 436 13.81 6.10 -3.03
N ALA A 437 14.01 6.37 -4.32
CA ALA A 437 13.10 7.20 -5.11
C ALA A 437 11.83 6.41 -5.47
N GLY A 438 10.76 6.58 -4.70
CA GLY A 438 9.47 5.93 -4.96
C GLY A 438 8.71 6.56 -6.14
N VAL A 439 7.97 5.74 -6.87
CA VAL A 439 7.00 6.17 -7.90
C VAL A 439 5.61 6.07 -7.26
N LEU A 440 4.91 7.19 -7.14
CA LEU A 440 3.51 7.20 -6.69
C LEU A 440 2.60 7.10 -7.92
N LEU A 441 1.91 5.97 -8.06
CA LEU A 441 0.92 5.71 -9.11
C LEU A 441 -0.49 5.61 -8.49
N LEU A 442 -1.33 6.60 -8.78
CA LEU A 442 -2.74 6.67 -8.41
C LEU A 442 -3.59 6.79 -9.68
N ASP A 443 -3.99 5.68 -10.28
CA ASP A 443 -4.76 5.70 -11.52
C ASP A 443 -6.22 5.30 -11.23
N GLY A 444 -7.18 6.14 -11.63
CA GLY A 444 -8.61 5.86 -11.45
C GLY A 444 -9.13 5.92 -10.02
N ALA A 445 -8.37 6.53 -9.09
CA ALA A 445 -8.75 6.59 -7.68
C ALA A 445 -10.00 7.45 -7.45
N GLN A 446 -10.93 6.94 -6.64
CA GLN A 446 -12.16 7.60 -6.22
C GLN A 446 -12.10 7.90 -4.73
N VAL A 447 -11.86 9.17 -4.39
CA VAL A 447 -11.77 9.67 -3.02
C VAL A 447 -13.00 10.52 -2.73
N ALA A 448 -13.77 10.22 -1.68
CA ALA A 448 -15.03 10.94 -1.45
C ALA A 448 -14.82 12.40 -0.99
N LYS A 449 -13.81 12.64 -0.16
CA LYS A 449 -13.52 13.95 0.47
C LYS A 449 -12.17 14.48 0.02
N SER A 450 -11.11 14.19 0.76
CA SER A 450 -9.81 14.81 0.58
C SER A 450 -8.73 13.81 0.19
N LEU A 451 -7.97 14.14 -0.85
CA LEU A 451 -6.68 13.53 -1.18
C LEU A 451 -5.58 14.52 -0.82
N ASN A 452 -4.76 14.19 0.16
CA ASN A 452 -3.62 15.00 0.57
C ASN A 452 -2.32 14.23 0.29
N VAL A 453 -1.42 14.86 -0.47
CA VAL A 453 -0.09 14.34 -0.77
C VAL A 453 0.92 15.37 -0.30
N ALA A 454 1.49 15.17 0.90
CA ALA A 454 2.32 16.16 1.57
C ALA A 454 3.68 15.62 2.02
N GLY A 455 4.72 16.46 1.92
CA GLY A 455 6.05 16.19 2.46
C GLY A 455 6.81 15.06 1.77
N SER A 456 6.42 14.67 0.55
CA SER A 456 6.96 13.49 -0.15
C SER A 456 8.12 13.83 -1.08
N LEU A 457 9.20 13.03 -1.00
CA LEU A 457 10.38 13.06 -1.88
C LEU A 457 10.22 12.05 -3.04
N LEU A 458 9.51 12.42 -4.11
CA LEU A 458 9.11 11.48 -5.16
C LEU A 458 10.15 11.35 -6.27
N GLY A 459 10.30 10.13 -6.81
CA GLY A 459 10.97 9.90 -8.09
C GLY A 459 10.08 10.26 -9.28
N SER A 460 8.79 9.92 -9.20
CA SER A 460 7.76 10.40 -10.14
C SER A 460 6.38 10.39 -9.48
N LEU A 461 5.51 11.31 -9.92
CA LEU A 461 4.13 11.43 -9.45
C LEU A 461 3.18 11.22 -10.64
N ARG A 462 2.30 10.23 -10.54
CA ARG A 462 1.24 9.97 -11.52
C ARG A 462 -0.08 9.78 -10.81
N MET A 463 -1.02 10.66 -11.10
CA MET A 463 -2.38 10.68 -10.58
C MET A 463 -3.35 10.89 -11.74
N VAL A 464 -3.68 9.83 -12.49
CA VAL A 464 -4.48 9.95 -13.71
C VAL A 464 -5.94 9.61 -13.44
N ASP A 465 -6.85 10.43 -13.94
CA ASP A 465 -8.31 10.27 -13.82
C ASP A 465 -8.77 10.09 -12.35
N VAL A 466 -8.13 10.80 -11.42
CA VAL A 466 -8.46 10.81 -9.98
C VAL A 466 -9.62 11.75 -9.69
N SER A 467 -10.58 11.31 -8.87
CA SER A 467 -11.72 12.12 -8.43
C SER A 467 -11.69 12.33 -6.92
N ALA A 468 -11.73 13.59 -6.46
CA ALA A 468 -11.85 13.95 -5.04
C ALA A 468 -12.63 15.26 -4.84
N GLU A 469 -13.16 15.56 -3.65
CA GLU A 469 -13.72 16.90 -3.36
C GLU A 469 -12.58 17.93 -3.30
N THR A 470 -11.51 17.61 -2.58
CA THR A 470 -10.31 18.45 -2.48
C THR A 470 -9.05 17.64 -2.72
N ILE A 471 -8.15 18.14 -3.55
CA ILE A 471 -6.82 17.57 -3.78
C ILE A 471 -5.78 18.59 -3.31
N ARG A 472 -4.88 18.18 -2.42
CA ARG A 472 -3.74 18.98 -1.99
C ARG A 472 -2.45 18.27 -2.33
N VAL A 473 -1.53 18.98 -2.98
CA VAL A 473 -0.23 18.45 -3.40
C VAL A 473 0.88 19.39 -2.93
N SER A 474 1.77 18.86 -2.12
CA SER A 474 2.97 19.55 -1.63
C SER A 474 4.13 18.54 -1.56
N THR A 475 4.93 18.45 -2.61
CA THR A 475 5.95 17.40 -2.76
C THR A 475 7.22 17.95 -3.41
N GLU A 476 8.35 17.36 -3.03
CA GLU A 476 9.66 17.59 -3.64
C GLU A 476 10.01 16.40 -4.55
N MET A 477 10.48 16.67 -5.77
CA MET A 477 10.89 15.65 -6.74
C MET A 477 12.41 15.49 -6.70
N ARG A 478 12.89 14.26 -6.51
CA ARG A 478 14.33 13.97 -6.43
C ARG A 478 14.99 13.85 -7.81
N CYS A 479 14.24 13.33 -8.78
CA CYS A 479 14.69 13.32 -10.16
C CYS A 479 14.41 14.68 -10.77
N LEU A 480 15.46 15.51 -10.85
CA LEU A 480 15.49 16.67 -11.74
C LEU A 480 15.00 16.20 -13.12
N GLU A 481 13.90 16.79 -13.61
CA GLU A 481 13.20 16.46 -14.86
C GLU A 481 12.07 15.43 -14.83
N ALA A 482 11.73 14.81 -13.70
CA ALA A 482 10.56 13.94 -13.65
C ALA A 482 9.25 14.75 -13.73
N PRO A 483 8.26 14.32 -14.55
CA PRO A 483 6.99 15.01 -14.65
C PRO A 483 6.09 14.69 -13.45
N ALA A 484 5.31 15.68 -13.02
CA ALA A 484 4.17 15.49 -12.12
C ALA A 484 2.91 15.41 -12.98
N ASN A 485 2.34 14.22 -13.14
CA ASN A 485 1.19 13.99 -14.01
C ASN A 485 -0.09 13.86 -13.20
N LEU A 486 -1.01 14.81 -13.36
CA LEU A 486 -2.33 14.85 -12.74
C LEU A 486 -3.45 14.88 -13.80
N ALA A 487 -3.18 14.35 -14.99
CA ALA A 487 -4.09 14.46 -16.13
C ALA A 487 -5.46 13.82 -15.85
N GLY A 488 -6.53 14.50 -16.26
CA GLY A 488 -7.90 14.03 -16.09
C GLY A 488 -8.45 14.13 -14.65
N ALA A 489 -7.71 14.70 -13.71
CA ALA A 489 -8.17 14.85 -12.34
C ALA A 489 -9.45 15.72 -12.23
N HIS A 490 -10.37 15.31 -11.37
CA HIS A 490 -11.63 15.99 -11.10
C HIS A 490 -11.72 16.38 -9.62
N ALA A 491 -11.86 17.69 -9.33
CA ALA A 491 -12.02 18.16 -7.96
C ALA A 491 -12.84 19.45 -7.83
N GLN A 492 -13.32 19.77 -6.63
CA GLN A 492 -13.81 21.13 -6.36
C GLN A 492 -12.65 22.08 -6.12
N ALA A 493 -11.66 21.66 -5.32
CA ALA A 493 -10.45 22.44 -5.08
C ALA A 493 -9.20 21.60 -5.34
N LEU A 494 -8.26 22.15 -6.11
CA LEU A 494 -6.90 21.61 -6.31
C LEU A 494 -5.90 22.66 -5.85
N ASP A 495 -5.18 22.36 -4.77
CA ASP A 495 -4.16 23.23 -4.19
C ASP A 495 -2.78 22.61 -4.40
N ILE A 496 -1.93 23.29 -5.16
CA ILE A 496 -0.56 22.89 -5.43
C ILE A 496 0.36 23.93 -4.79
N THR A 497 0.97 23.54 -3.67
CA THR A 497 1.79 24.45 -2.86
C THR A 497 3.29 24.28 -3.13
N ASP A 498 3.76 23.07 -3.43
CA ASP A 498 5.18 22.84 -3.74
C ASP A 498 5.37 21.68 -4.72
N LEU A 499 6.27 21.88 -5.70
CA LEU A 499 6.68 20.93 -6.76
C LEU A 499 8.18 21.11 -7.10
N ARG A 500 9.04 21.35 -6.10
CA ARG A 500 10.50 21.45 -6.27
C ARG A 500 11.07 20.30 -7.10
N GLY A 501 12.05 20.59 -7.96
CA GLY A 501 12.73 19.59 -8.81
C GLY A 501 11.95 19.08 -10.04
N CYS A 502 10.68 19.45 -10.20
CA CYS A 502 9.86 19.06 -11.35
C CYS A 502 10.17 19.93 -12.59
N ALA A 503 10.39 19.31 -13.76
CA ALA A 503 10.52 20.07 -15.01
C ALA A 503 9.17 20.40 -15.65
N GLU A 504 8.20 19.47 -15.57
CA GLU A 504 6.90 19.60 -16.23
C GLU A 504 5.77 19.09 -15.33
N ALA A 505 4.78 19.94 -15.07
CA ALA A 505 3.54 19.55 -14.41
C ALA A 505 2.43 19.41 -15.46
N ILE A 506 1.92 18.19 -15.63
CA ILE A 506 0.89 17.83 -16.60
C ILE A 506 -0.47 17.84 -15.90
N LEU A 507 -1.27 18.87 -16.21
CA LEU A 507 -2.64 19.09 -15.75
C LEU A 507 -3.61 19.06 -16.95
N GLU A 508 -3.32 18.22 -17.95
CA GLU A 508 -4.15 18.07 -19.15
C GLU A 508 -5.54 17.52 -18.76
N ARG A 509 -6.61 18.06 -19.35
CA ARG A 509 -8.00 17.61 -19.16
C ARG A 509 -8.53 17.64 -17.71
N ILE A 510 -7.91 18.41 -16.81
CA ILE A 510 -8.43 18.54 -15.44
C ILE A 510 -9.78 19.25 -15.42
N ARG A 511 -10.63 18.94 -14.45
CA ARG A 511 -11.90 19.64 -14.18
C ARG A 511 -11.97 20.07 -12.73
N VAL A 512 -11.69 21.35 -12.47
CA VAL A 512 -11.58 21.90 -11.11
C VAL A 512 -12.33 23.22 -10.95
N ASP A 513 -13.03 23.43 -9.82
CA ASP A 513 -13.71 24.71 -9.55
C ASP A 513 -12.75 25.80 -9.05
N ASP A 514 -11.80 25.49 -8.15
CA ASP A 514 -10.72 26.39 -7.71
C ASP A 514 -9.35 25.70 -7.82
N LEU A 515 -8.47 26.24 -8.67
CA LEU A 515 -7.09 25.81 -8.83
C LEU A 515 -6.18 26.87 -8.19
N ASP A 516 -5.58 26.52 -7.05
CA ASP A 516 -4.66 27.40 -6.33
C ASP A 516 -3.20 27.01 -6.57
N LEU A 517 -2.45 27.95 -7.14
CA LEU A 517 -1.03 27.88 -7.45
C LEU A 517 -0.26 29.03 -6.75
N MET A 518 -0.87 29.72 -5.78
CA MET A 518 -0.26 30.86 -5.10
C MET A 518 0.93 30.46 -4.20
N GLY A 519 0.89 29.24 -3.66
CA GLY A 519 1.91 28.72 -2.74
C GLY A 519 3.22 28.27 -3.40
N LEU A 520 3.26 28.13 -4.74
CA LEU A 520 4.40 27.59 -5.48
C LEU A 520 5.69 28.42 -5.34
N GLU A 521 6.56 28.02 -4.39
CA GLU A 521 7.85 28.65 -4.13
C GLU A 521 8.88 28.42 -5.25
N GLU A 522 8.92 27.23 -5.83
CA GLU A 522 9.62 26.90 -7.08
C GLU A 522 8.61 26.47 -8.14
N VAL A 523 8.67 27.12 -9.29
CA VAL A 523 7.68 26.93 -10.35
C VAL A 523 8.28 25.95 -11.36
N PRO A 524 7.58 24.88 -11.77
CA PRO A 524 8.09 23.97 -12.81
C PRO A 524 8.42 24.76 -14.08
N MET A 525 9.36 24.28 -14.89
CA MET A 525 9.72 24.97 -16.15
C MET A 525 8.54 24.99 -17.13
N ARG A 526 7.68 23.97 -17.08
CA ARG A 526 6.49 23.86 -17.93
C ARG A 526 5.26 23.42 -17.14
N LEU A 527 4.13 24.11 -17.35
CA LEU A 527 2.82 23.77 -16.82
C LEU A 527 1.87 23.53 -18.00
N ASP A 528 1.41 22.30 -18.16
CA ASP A 528 0.51 21.90 -19.24
C ASP A 528 -0.94 21.86 -18.73
N LEU A 529 -1.77 22.79 -19.18
CA LEU A 529 -3.20 22.90 -18.84
C LEU A 529 -4.09 22.70 -20.07
N ARG A 530 -3.63 21.91 -21.06
CA ARG A 530 -4.39 21.65 -22.28
C ARG A 530 -5.74 21.02 -21.99
N ASP A 531 -6.78 21.52 -22.65
CA ASP A 531 -8.18 21.08 -22.49
C ASP A 531 -8.69 21.06 -21.03
N ALA A 532 -8.08 21.84 -20.13
CA ALA A 532 -8.50 21.97 -18.74
C ALA A 532 -9.77 22.82 -18.59
N GLU A 533 -10.68 22.43 -17.69
CA GLU A 533 -11.84 23.22 -17.27
C GLU A 533 -11.62 23.71 -15.83
N VAL A 534 -11.34 25.00 -15.67
CA VAL A 534 -11.03 25.62 -14.37
C VAL A 534 -12.02 26.73 -14.06
N GLY A 535 -12.68 26.69 -12.92
CA GLY A 535 -13.55 27.78 -12.46
C GLY A 535 -12.71 29.02 -12.15
N LYS A 536 -11.85 28.94 -11.14
CA LYS A 536 -11.00 30.01 -10.67
C LYS A 536 -9.54 29.54 -10.66
N LEU A 537 -8.65 30.30 -11.29
CA LEU A 537 -7.21 30.05 -11.29
C LEU A 537 -6.51 31.12 -10.44
N SER A 538 -5.92 30.74 -9.31
CA SER A 538 -5.14 31.62 -8.46
C SER A 538 -3.65 31.39 -8.72
N ILE A 539 -2.96 32.35 -9.34
CA ILE A 539 -1.53 32.20 -9.69
C ILE A 539 -0.73 33.44 -9.30
N GLY A 540 0.36 33.22 -8.56
CA GLY A 540 1.27 34.26 -8.11
C GLY A 540 2.05 34.91 -9.27
N CYS A 541 2.58 36.11 -9.02
CA CYS A 541 3.36 36.86 -10.01
C CYS A 541 4.77 36.29 -10.17
N THR A 542 5.05 35.59 -11.28
CA THR A 542 6.32 34.89 -11.54
C THR A 542 7.39 35.79 -12.19
N LYS A 543 7.54 37.04 -11.74
CA LYS A 543 8.57 37.95 -12.28
C LYS A 543 9.96 37.30 -12.18
N GLY A 544 10.60 37.04 -13.33
CA GLY A 544 11.96 36.53 -13.42
C GLY A 544 12.11 35.00 -13.45
N LYS A 545 11.04 34.22 -13.28
CA LYS A 545 11.10 32.74 -13.39
C LYS A 545 10.81 32.27 -14.83
N ALA A 546 11.47 31.20 -15.27
CA ALA A 546 11.32 30.62 -16.60
C ALA A 546 10.17 29.62 -16.70
N LEU A 547 8.97 30.02 -16.27
CA LEU A 547 7.76 29.21 -16.43
C LEU A 547 7.17 29.43 -17.83
N SER A 548 6.83 28.33 -18.50
CA SER A 548 5.98 28.29 -19.70
C SER A 548 4.66 27.60 -19.37
N MET A 549 3.54 28.17 -19.82
CA MET A 549 2.21 27.60 -19.59
C MET A 549 1.53 27.29 -20.92
N ASP A 550 1.13 26.04 -21.12
CA ASP A 550 0.32 25.61 -22.27
C ASP A 550 -1.15 25.65 -21.88
N LEU A 551 -1.93 26.49 -22.58
CA LEU A 551 -3.35 26.75 -22.33
C LEU A 551 -4.21 26.39 -23.56
N ASP A 552 -3.70 25.57 -24.49
CA ASP A 552 -4.50 25.24 -25.67
C ASP A 552 -5.77 24.48 -25.29
N GLY A 553 -6.91 24.89 -25.84
CA GLY A 553 -8.21 24.30 -25.49
C GLY A 553 -8.76 24.62 -24.08
N ALA A 554 -7.98 25.24 -23.19
CA ALA A 554 -8.39 25.50 -21.81
C ALA A 554 -9.60 26.44 -21.68
N GLN A 555 -10.43 26.20 -20.65
CA GLN A 555 -11.59 27.01 -20.27
C GLN A 555 -11.43 27.49 -18.83
N ILE A 556 -11.11 28.77 -18.63
CA ILE A 556 -10.99 29.40 -17.31
C ILE A 556 -12.13 30.40 -17.13
N ARG A 557 -12.83 30.41 -15.99
CA ARG A 557 -13.89 31.42 -15.73
C ARG A 557 -13.37 32.68 -15.05
N ALA A 558 -12.43 32.56 -14.13
CA ALA A 558 -11.84 33.67 -13.38
C ALA A 558 -10.34 33.44 -13.10
N ILE A 559 -9.56 34.52 -13.01
CA ILE A 559 -8.14 34.48 -12.65
C ILE A 559 -7.88 35.46 -11.49
N GLN A 560 -7.17 35.00 -10.47
CA GLN A 560 -6.65 35.80 -9.35
C GLN A 560 -5.11 35.76 -9.31
N PRO A 561 -4.43 36.78 -8.78
CA PRO A 561 -4.93 38.07 -8.26
C PRO A 561 -5.66 38.94 -9.31
N SER A 562 -6.30 40.03 -8.90
CA SER A 562 -6.92 40.95 -9.89
C SER A 562 -5.85 41.63 -10.76
N PRO A 563 -6.18 42.10 -11.98
CA PRO A 563 -5.23 42.85 -12.83
C PRO A 563 -4.79 44.20 -12.23
N GLU A 564 -5.42 44.65 -11.14
CA GLU A 564 -5.02 45.83 -10.35
C GLU A 564 -3.88 45.50 -9.37
N GLU A 565 -3.83 44.26 -8.86
CA GLU A 565 -2.76 43.77 -7.98
C GLU A 565 -1.54 43.29 -8.78
N VAL A 566 -1.77 42.62 -9.90
CA VAL A 566 -0.72 42.12 -10.78
C VAL A 566 -0.90 42.70 -12.19
N PRO A 567 0.07 43.50 -12.70
CA PRO A 567 0.00 44.06 -14.04
C PRO A 567 -0.18 42.97 -15.10
N VAL A 568 -1.06 43.23 -16.07
CA VAL A 568 -1.40 42.27 -17.14
C VAL A 568 -0.17 41.88 -17.97
N ILE A 569 0.78 42.80 -18.12
CA ILE A 569 2.07 42.58 -18.80
C ILE A 569 2.85 41.40 -18.23
N ASP A 570 2.85 41.26 -16.90
CA ASP A 570 3.62 40.22 -16.22
C ASP A 570 3.04 38.81 -16.52
N ARG A 571 1.75 38.73 -16.85
CA ARG A 571 1.07 37.49 -17.24
C ARG A 571 1.33 37.08 -18.69
N TYR A 572 1.67 38.03 -19.56
CA TYR A 572 1.97 37.69 -20.96
C TYR A 572 3.24 36.87 -21.08
N ASP A 573 4.19 37.03 -20.16
CA ASP A 573 5.44 36.26 -20.14
C ASP A 573 5.22 34.79 -19.81
N LEU A 574 4.20 34.46 -19.01
CA LEU A 574 3.78 33.08 -18.71
C LEU A 574 3.30 32.34 -19.97
N ILE A 575 2.53 33.04 -20.81
CA ILE A 575 1.98 32.51 -22.07
C ILE A 575 3.02 32.62 -23.21
N ALA A 576 3.98 33.56 -23.11
CA ALA A 576 4.95 33.87 -24.17
C ALA A 576 5.95 32.77 -24.46
N ARG A 577 6.36 32.07 -23.40
CA ARG A 577 7.54 31.20 -23.41
C ARG A 577 7.25 29.80 -23.93
N ASP A 578 6.05 29.56 -24.44
CA ASP A 578 5.69 28.35 -25.17
C ASP A 578 6.68 28.13 -26.33
N ALA A 579 7.46 27.06 -26.23
CA ALA A 579 8.70 26.86 -26.98
C ALA A 579 8.50 26.59 -28.48
N THR A 580 7.26 26.54 -28.99
CA THR A 580 7.05 26.16 -30.40
C THR A 580 6.10 27.04 -31.22
N LYS A 581 4.99 27.61 -30.72
CA LYS A 581 4.10 28.48 -31.53
C LYS A 581 3.31 29.49 -30.70
N HIS A 582 3.33 30.77 -31.10
CA HIS A 582 2.37 31.76 -30.59
C HIS A 582 0.93 31.24 -30.76
N SER A 583 0.21 31.05 -29.66
CA SER A 583 -1.17 30.54 -29.63
C SER A 583 -2.18 31.71 -29.50
N PRO A 584 -2.84 32.14 -30.60
CA PRO A 584 -3.78 33.26 -30.54
C PRO A 584 -4.99 32.97 -29.64
N ARG A 585 -5.32 31.68 -29.47
CA ARG A 585 -6.45 31.20 -28.67
C ARG A 585 -6.28 31.49 -27.18
N ALA A 586 -5.10 31.28 -26.61
CA ALA A 586 -4.80 31.54 -25.20
C ALA A 586 -5.00 33.03 -24.86
N PHE A 587 -4.57 33.95 -25.74
CA PHE A 587 -4.78 35.38 -25.57
C PHE A 587 -6.26 35.79 -25.67
N MET A 588 -7.03 35.18 -26.59
CA MET A 588 -8.46 35.48 -26.72
C MET A 588 -9.25 35.01 -25.49
N MET A 589 -8.92 33.83 -24.97
CA MET A 589 -9.46 33.30 -23.73
C MET A 589 -9.16 34.23 -22.56
N LEU A 590 -7.91 34.66 -22.37
CA LEU A 590 -7.53 35.59 -21.31
C LEU A 590 -8.29 36.92 -21.40
N ALA A 591 -8.48 37.45 -22.61
CA ALA A 591 -9.26 38.66 -22.84
C ALA A 591 -10.75 38.48 -22.51
N ASP A 592 -11.32 37.28 -22.75
CA ASP A 592 -12.69 36.97 -22.37
C ASP A 592 -12.84 36.88 -20.85
N VAL A 593 -11.89 36.25 -20.15
CA VAL A 593 -11.84 36.19 -18.68
C VAL A 593 -11.82 37.60 -18.09
N TYR A 594 -10.95 38.48 -18.56
CA TYR A 594 -10.90 39.87 -18.07
C TYR A 594 -12.19 40.64 -18.34
N ARG A 595 -12.83 40.39 -19.49
CA ARG A 595 -14.10 41.03 -19.83
C ARG A 595 -15.21 40.60 -18.88
N ARG A 596 -15.33 39.30 -18.62
CA ARG A 596 -16.29 38.75 -17.65
C ARG A 596 -15.99 39.22 -16.23
N GLY A 597 -14.71 39.40 -15.90
CA GLY A 597 -14.24 39.94 -14.62
C GLY A 597 -14.44 41.45 -14.43
N GLY A 598 -14.99 42.17 -15.42
CA GLY A 598 -15.25 43.61 -15.31
C GLY A 598 -14.06 44.52 -15.66
N TYR A 599 -13.00 43.98 -16.28
CA TYR A 599 -11.79 44.72 -16.66
C TYR A 599 -11.65 44.87 -18.18
N PRO A 600 -12.45 45.74 -18.84
CA PRO A 600 -12.43 45.89 -20.29
C PRO A 600 -11.11 46.47 -20.82
N TRP A 601 -10.40 47.26 -20.00
CA TRP A 601 -9.10 47.81 -20.34
C TRP A 601 -8.03 46.70 -20.46
N ALA A 602 -8.00 45.76 -19.51
CA ALA A 602 -7.08 44.62 -19.50
C ALA A 602 -7.36 43.65 -20.66
N ALA A 603 -8.64 43.43 -20.96
CA ALA A 603 -9.07 42.63 -22.12
C ALA A 603 -8.58 43.25 -23.45
N THR A 604 -8.69 44.57 -23.57
CA THR A 604 -8.24 45.29 -24.77
C THR A 604 -6.72 45.22 -24.93
N GLU A 605 -5.99 45.44 -23.84
CA GLU A 605 -4.53 45.35 -23.81
C GLU A 605 -4.02 43.96 -24.21
N THR A 606 -4.69 42.90 -23.73
CA THR A 606 -4.36 41.51 -24.06
C THR A 606 -4.51 41.23 -25.55
N LEU A 607 -5.58 41.73 -26.18
CA LEU A 607 -5.81 41.58 -27.61
C LEU A 607 -4.81 42.38 -28.47
N ILE A 608 -4.39 43.55 -27.99
CA ILE A 608 -3.34 44.34 -28.66
C ILE A 608 -2.02 43.58 -28.64
N GLU A 609 -1.65 42.99 -27.50
CA GLU A 609 -0.41 42.22 -27.38
C GLU A 609 -0.46 40.93 -28.23
N ASN A 610 -1.61 40.27 -28.29
CA ASN A 610 -1.85 39.14 -29.20
C ASN A 610 -1.51 39.50 -30.65
N GLU A 611 -2.10 40.59 -31.13
CA GLU A 611 -1.90 41.07 -32.50
C GLU A 611 -0.45 41.55 -32.74
N ARG A 612 0.20 42.16 -31.73
CA ARG A 612 1.61 42.55 -31.79
C ARG A 612 2.51 41.34 -31.99
N ARG A 613 2.30 40.25 -31.24
CA ARG A 613 3.10 39.02 -31.32
C ARG A 613 2.86 38.26 -32.63
N ARG A 614 1.61 38.18 -33.10
CA ARG A 614 1.28 37.67 -34.44
C ARG A 614 2.05 38.39 -35.55
N ARG A 615 2.23 39.72 -35.44
CA ARG A 615 2.93 40.54 -36.44
C ARG A 615 4.44 40.38 -36.42
N ILE A 616 5.05 40.07 -35.27
CA ILE A 616 6.49 39.82 -35.16
C ILE A 616 6.88 38.57 -35.97
N GLY A 617 5.99 37.57 -36.08
CA GLY A 617 6.17 36.39 -36.95
C GLY A 617 5.94 36.61 -38.46
N GLY A 618 5.51 37.81 -38.89
CA GLY A 618 5.20 38.12 -40.30
C GLY A 618 6.42 38.52 -41.15
N SER A 619 6.25 38.54 -42.47
CA SER A 619 7.29 38.93 -43.44
C SER A 619 7.78 40.38 -43.23
N ALA A 620 9.00 40.69 -43.69
CA ALA A 620 9.59 42.04 -43.52
C ALA A 620 8.70 43.16 -44.08
N LEU A 621 7.95 42.90 -45.16
CA LEU A 621 6.97 43.82 -45.75
C LEU A 621 5.79 44.10 -44.81
N ALA A 622 5.30 43.10 -44.08
CA ALA A 622 4.23 43.29 -43.10
C ALA A 622 4.68 44.15 -41.91
N ARG A 623 5.97 44.05 -41.53
CA ARG A 623 6.56 44.90 -40.47
C ARG A 623 6.71 46.35 -40.92
N ALA A 624 7.18 46.59 -42.15
CA ALA A 624 7.28 47.94 -42.72
C ALA A 624 5.90 48.61 -42.89
N TRP A 625 4.91 47.86 -43.38
CA TRP A 625 3.52 48.31 -43.48
C TRP A 625 2.92 48.66 -42.11
N SER A 626 3.20 47.83 -41.09
CA SER A 626 2.75 48.09 -39.71
C SER A 626 3.39 49.34 -39.11
N TRP A 627 4.67 49.61 -39.39
CA TRP A 627 5.36 50.82 -38.92
C TRP A 627 4.74 52.09 -39.52
N LEU A 628 4.42 52.04 -40.81
CA LEU A 628 3.75 53.11 -41.55
C LEU A 628 2.33 53.37 -41.00
N GLN A 629 1.58 52.30 -40.72
CA GLN A 629 0.27 52.42 -40.06
C GLN A 629 0.38 53.01 -38.64
N LEU A 630 1.41 52.65 -37.86
CA LEU A 630 1.59 53.15 -36.50
C LEU A 630 1.77 54.68 -36.47
N HIS A 631 2.51 55.22 -37.45
CA HIS A 631 2.79 56.65 -37.54
C HIS A 631 1.61 57.44 -38.12
N VAL A 632 0.88 56.87 -39.08
CA VAL A 632 -0.24 57.54 -39.77
C VAL A 632 -1.54 57.45 -38.96
N THR A 633 -1.84 56.29 -38.37
CA THR A 633 -3.18 56.01 -37.79
C THR A 633 -3.21 55.91 -36.28
N GLY A 634 -2.12 55.51 -35.61
CA GLY A 634 -2.00 55.43 -34.16
C GLY A 634 -3.16 54.72 -33.46
N TYR A 635 -3.06 53.39 -33.26
CA TYR A 635 -4.01 52.49 -32.58
C TYR A 635 -5.29 53.15 -32.05
N GLY A 636 -6.34 53.19 -32.88
CA GLY A 636 -7.76 53.13 -32.50
C GLY A 636 -8.35 54.11 -31.47
N TYR A 637 -7.59 55.06 -30.91
CA TYR A 637 -8.03 55.86 -29.77
C TYR A 637 -7.61 57.33 -29.78
N ARG A 638 -6.92 57.81 -30.83
CA ARG A 638 -6.66 59.26 -31.03
C ARG A 638 -6.76 59.64 -32.51
N SER A 639 -7.99 59.76 -33.00
CA SER A 639 -8.33 60.25 -34.36
C SER A 639 -7.67 61.59 -34.72
N GLY A 640 -7.24 62.39 -33.75
CA GLY A 640 -6.52 63.65 -33.97
C GLY A 640 -5.11 63.55 -34.60
N ARG A 641 -4.52 62.36 -34.77
CA ARG A 641 -3.21 62.21 -35.46
C ARG A 641 -3.34 62.19 -36.98
N ALA A 642 -4.35 61.51 -37.50
CA ALA A 642 -4.59 61.44 -38.94
C ALA A 642 -4.93 62.82 -39.54
N PHE A 643 -5.73 63.61 -38.82
CA PHE A 643 -6.01 65.01 -39.20
C PHE A 643 -4.75 65.87 -39.25
N ARG A 644 -3.80 65.68 -38.33
CA ARG A 644 -2.52 66.42 -38.33
C ARG A 644 -1.66 66.09 -39.56
N TRP A 645 -1.58 64.82 -39.94
CA TRP A 645 -0.84 64.41 -41.12
C TRP A 645 -1.50 64.89 -42.42
N LEU A 646 -2.83 64.83 -42.51
CA LEU A 646 -3.56 65.36 -43.67
C LEU A 646 -3.41 66.88 -43.79
N PHE A 647 -3.45 67.60 -42.66
CA PHE A 647 -3.21 69.05 -42.63
C PHE A 647 -1.76 69.42 -42.97
N ALA A 648 -0.78 68.69 -42.44
CA ALA A 648 0.63 68.86 -42.78
C ALA A 648 0.91 68.55 -44.25
N PHE A 649 0.29 67.49 -44.80
CA PHE A 649 0.36 67.14 -46.22
C PHE A 649 -0.24 68.24 -47.10
N TRP A 650 -1.39 68.80 -46.72
CA TRP A 650 -2.02 69.91 -47.43
C TRP A 650 -1.13 71.15 -47.45
N ILE A 651 -0.50 71.53 -46.33
CA ILE A 651 0.45 72.65 -46.26
C ILE A 651 1.67 72.38 -47.16
N LEU A 652 2.27 71.19 -47.06
CA LEU A 652 3.48 70.85 -47.81
C LEU A 652 3.20 70.76 -49.31
N GLY A 653 2.09 70.13 -49.70
CA GLY A 653 1.64 70.06 -51.09
C GLY A 653 1.35 71.45 -51.67
N SER A 654 0.69 72.31 -50.89
CA SER A 654 0.45 73.71 -51.29
C SER A 654 1.76 74.48 -51.48
N LEU A 655 2.75 74.27 -50.62
CA LEU A 655 4.08 74.88 -50.75
C LEU A 655 4.83 74.41 -52.00
N ILE A 656 4.78 73.10 -52.30
CA ILE A 656 5.41 72.51 -53.50
C ILE A 656 4.76 73.09 -54.77
N LEU A 657 3.43 73.18 -54.81
CA LEU A 657 2.70 73.76 -55.94
C LEU A 657 2.91 75.27 -56.06
N PHE A 658 3.05 75.97 -54.93
CA PHE A 658 3.42 77.39 -54.90
C PHE A 658 4.81 77.62 -55.52
N LEU A 659 5.79 76.78 -55.19
CA LEU A 659 7.14 76.81 -55.77
C LEU A 659 7.12 76.51 -57.28
N MET A 660 6.19 75.66 -57.74
CA MET A 660 6.02 75.29 -59.14
C MET A 660 4.95 76.11 -59.88
N ARG A 661 4.49 77.24 -59.32
CA ARG A 661 3.41 78.07 -59.90
C ARG A 661 3.64 78.49 -61.35
N SER A 662 4.89 78.62 -61.79
CA SER A 662 5.24 78.99 -63.16
C SER A 662 4.98 77.88 -64.18
N GLN A 663 4.68 76.65 -63.73
CA GLN A 663 4.42 75.49 -64.57
C GLN A 663 2.92 75.18 -64.71
N PHE A 664 2.03 76.06 -64.27
CA PHE A 664 0.58 75.93 -64.42
C PHE A 664 0.06 76.91 -65.47
N VAL A 665 -0.61 76.39 -66.50
CA VAL A 665 -1.08 77.19 -67.65
C VAL A 665 -2.57 76.97 -67.85
N VAL A 666 -3.27 78.05 -68.21
CA VAL A 666 -4.68 78.01 -68.59
C VAL A 666 -4.75 77.73 -70.10
N PRO A 667 -5.49 76.71 -70.57
CA PRO A 667 -5.65 76.44 -72.00
C PRO A 667 -6.28 77.62 -72.76
N GLU A 668 -5.80 77.90 -73.98
CA GLU A 668 -6.32 78.99 -74.82
C GLU A 668 -7.82 78.80 -75.10
N GLY A 669 -8.62 79.83 -74.76
CA GLY A 669 -10.09 79.82 -74.87
C GLY A 669 -10.84 79.89 -73.54
N SER A 670 -10.14 79.84 -72.40
CA SER A 670 -10.74 79.88 -71.06
C SER A 670 -10.68 81.29 -70.46
N SER A 671 -11.82 81.91 -70.14
CA SER A 671 -11.86 83.21 -69.45
C SER A 671 -11.76 83.05 -67.93
N ALA A 672 -10.60 82.64 -67.42
CA ALA A 672 -10.35 82.58 -65.99
C ALA A 672 -9.86 83.94 -65.45
N VAL A 673 -10.68 84.62 -64.66
CA VAL A 673 -10.34 85.91 -63.98
C VAL A 673 -9.80 85.66 -62.55
N VAL A 674 -9.65 84.41 -62.13
CA VAL A 674 -9.28 84.05 -60.75
C VAL A 674 -7.78 83.78 -60.65
N PRO A 675 -7.03 84.42 -59.73
CA PRO A 675 -5.61 84.13 -59.56
C PRO A 675 -5.38 82.70 -59.03
N PHE A 676 -4.37 82.02 -59.57
CA PHE A 676 -3.99 80.66 -59.15
C PHE A 676 -3.66 80.64 -57.66
N ARG A 677 -4.41 79.84 -56.90
CA ARG A 677 -4.15 79.59 -55.48
C ARG A 677 -3.83 78.11 -55.27
N PRO A 678 -2.57 77.76 -54.97
CA PRO A 678 -2.14 76.36 -54.89
C PRO A 678 -2.87 75.60 -53.77
N GLU A 679 -3.28 76.27 -52.70
CA GLU A 679 -4.01 75.66 -51.59
C GLU A 679 -5.41 75.17 -52.01
N LEU A 680 -6.06 75.96 -52.87
CA LEU A 680 -7.41 75.69 -53.40
C LEU A 680 -7.35 74.69 -54.56
N TYR A 681 -6.33 74.80 -55.43
CA TYR A 681 -6.09 73.84 -56.51
C TYR A 681 -5.83 72.43 -55.98
N LEU A 682 -5.00 72.28 -54.94
CA LEU A 682 -4.77 70.96 -54.33
C LEU A 682 -6.04 70.42 -53.65
N LEU A 683 -6.86 71.29 -53.08
CA LEU A 683 -8.13 70.90 -52.46
C LEU A 683 -9.14 70.39 -53.49
N ASP A 684 -9.26 71.07 -54.63
CA ASP A 684 -10.12 70.66 -55.77
C ASP A 684 -9.72 69.27 -56.29
N GLN A 685 -8.41 68.99 -56.35
CA GLN A 685 -7.91 67.70 -56.84
C GLN A 685 -8.04 66.57 -55.80
N LEU A 686 -8.07 66.89 -54.51
CA LEU A 686 -8.19 65.90 -53.44
C LEU A 686 -9.65 65.59 -53.07
N LEU A 687 -10.55 66.57 -53.20
CA LEU A 687 -11.95 66.45 -52.82
C LEU A 687 -12.85 66.52 -54.06
N PRO A 688 -13.25 65.38 -54.65
CA PRO A 688 -14.02 65.37 -55.91
C PRO A 688 -15.41 66.02 -55.81
N PHE A 689 -15.87 66.34 -54.60
CA PHE A 689 -17.18 66.95 -54.33
C PHE A 689 -17.11 68.47 -54.11
N LEU A 690 -15.90 69.04 -54.07
CA LEU A 690 -15.63 70.46 -53.86
C LEU A 690 -14.89 70.99 -55.08
N SER A 691 -15.52 71.94 -55.79
CA SER A 691 -14.85 72.71 -56.85
C SER A 691 -14.81 74.16 -56.40
N THR A 692 -13.59 74.67 -56.19
CA THR A 692 -13.29 76.07 -55.88
C THR A 692 -13.01 76.88 -57.16
N GLY A 693 -13.17 76.25 -58.32
CA GLY A 693 -13.00 76.85 -59.65
C GLY A 693 -11.54 76.96 -60.10
N GLN A 694 -10.62 76.19 -59.52
CA GLN A 694 -9.19 76.19 -59.87
C GLN A 694 -8.82 75.05 -60.84
N ASP A 695 -9.72 74.11 -61.09
CA ASP A 695 -9.61 72.99 -62.04
C ASP A 695 -9.37 73.39 -63.51
N VAL A 696 -9.53 74.69 -63.83
CA VAL A 696 -9.22 75.28 -65.14
C VAL A 696 -7.70 75.31 -65.43
N TYR A 697 -6.85 75.26 -64.41
CA TYR A 697 -5.39 75.25 -64.57
C TYR A 697 -4.88 73.86 -64.92
N THR A 698 -4.04 73.76 -65.97
CA THR A 698 -3.39 72.51 -66.37
C THR A 698 -1.90 72.51 -65.98
N ALA A 699 -1.45 71.41 -65.38
CA ALA A 699 -0.07 71.24 -64.95
C ALA A 699 0.83 70.88 -66.13
N THR A 700 1.94 71.61 -66.30
CA THR A 700 2.94 71.38 -67.35
C THR A 700 4.32 71.12 -66.74
N GLY A 701 5.31 70.71 -67.54
CA GLY A 701 6.68 70.49 -67.04
C GLY A 701 6.78 69.41 -65.96
N ALA A 702 7.49 69.71 -64.87
CA ALA A 702 7.66 68.77 -63.75
C ALA A 702 6.36 68.61 -62.94
N ALA A 703 5.52 69.65 -62.89
CA ALA A 703 4.23 69.61 -62.19
C ALA A 703 3.25 68.57 -62.76
N MET A 704 3.39 68.20 -64.04
CA MET A 704 2.60 67.14 -64.68
C MET A 704 2.71 65.79 -63.96
N TRP A 705 3.87 65.48 -63.36
CA TRP A 705 4.08 64.25 -62.59
C TRP A 705 3.80 64.46 -61.11
N THR A 706 4.07 65.66 -60.59
CA THR A 706 3.94 65.95 -59.16
C THR A 706 2.48 66.04 -58.72
N VAL A 707 1.60 66.64 -59.53
CA VAL A 707 0.16 66.75 -59.22
C VAL A 707 -0.49 65.38 -59.06
N PRO A 708 -0.43 64.45 -60.03
CA PRO A 708 -1.02 63.12 -59.86
C PRO A 708 -0.37 62.33 -58.73
N ALA A 709 0.94 62.49 -58.47
CA ALA A 709 1.59 61.86 -57.32
C ALA A 709 1.04 62.38 -55.97
N LEU A 710 0.85 63.70 -55.83
CA LEU A 710 0.21 64.32 -54.66
C LEU A 710 -1.25 63.87 -54.51
N VAL A 711 -2.01 63.78 -55.61
CA VAL A 711 -3.39 63.28 -55.58
C VAL A 711 -3.42 61.85 -55.06
N VAL A 712 -2.65 60.93 -55.65
CA VAL A 712 -2.61 59.53 -55.20
C VAL A 712 -2.21 59.42 -53.72
N LEU A 713 -1.19 60.15 -53.28
CA LEU A 713 -0.76 60.14 -51.88
C LEU A 713 -1.83 60.70 -50.93
N GLY A 714 -2.50 61.79 -51.34
CA GLY A 714 -3.56 62.42 -50.57
C GLY A 714 -4.82 61.58 -50.47
N TRP A 715 -5.18 60.83 -51.51
CA TRP A 715 -6.28 59.86 -51.48
C TRP A 715 -5.99 58.70 -50.51
N VAL A 716 -4.74 58.23 -50.44
CA VAL A 716 -4.32 57.26 -49.43
C VAL A 716 -4.51 57.82 -48.02
N LEU A 717 -4.08 59.06 -47.75
CA LEU A 717 -4.29 59.70 -46.45
C LEU A 717 -5.77 59.97 -46.14
N PHE A 718 -6.55 60.42 -47.12
CA PHE A 718 -7.97 60.70 -46.98
C PHE A 718 -8.75 59.44 -46.60
N SER A 719 -8.44 58.29 -47.23
CA SER A 719 -9.04 57.00 -46.89
C SER A 719 -8.80 56.61 -45.42
N ALA A 720 -7.62 56.92 -44.86
CA ALA A 720 -7.31 56.67 -43.46
C ALA A 720 -8.11 57.57 -42.51
N VAL A 721 -8.34 58.84 -42.86
CA VAL A 721 -9.19 59.76 -42.08
C VAL A 721 -10.67 59.35 -42.15
N ALA A 722 -11.18 58.98 -43.33
CA ALA A 722 -12.55 58.52 -43.51
C ALA A 722 -12.84 57.23 -42.71
N ALA A 723 -11.92 56.26 -42.72
CA ALA A 723 -11.99 55.08 -41.89
C ALA A 723 -11.99 55.42 -40.38
N GLY A 724 -11.18 56.40 -39.98
CA GLY A 724 -11.14 56.92 -38.61
C GLY A 724 -12.47 57.53 -38.16
N LEU A 725 -13.09 58.38 -38.99
CA LEU A 725 -14.40 59.01 -38.71
C LEU A 725 -15.54 57.98 -38.66
N ALA A 726 -15.58 57.04 -39.60
CA ALA A 726 -16.59 55.97 -39.62
C ALA A 726 -16.51 55.05 -38.38
N SER A 727 -15.33 54.89 -37.79
CA SER A 727 -15.15 54.14 -36.55
C SER A 727 -15.60 54.90 -35.29
N ALA A 728 -15.59 56.24 -35.33
CA ALA A 728 -16.02 57.08 -34.22
C ALA A 728 -17.55 57.19 -34.13
N THR A 729 -18.25 57.18 -35.27
CA THR A 729 -19.72 57.27 -35.32
C THR A 729 -20.44 55.99 -34.88
N ARG A 730 -19.82 54.81 -35.06
CA ARG A 730 -20.38 53.52 -34.56
C ARG A 730 -20.29 53.33 -33.03
N ARG A 731 -19.83 54.33 -32.29
CA ARG A 731 -19.72 54.29 -30.80
C ARG A 731 -20.72 55.23 -30.11
N GLY A 732 -21.61 55.87 -30.87
CA GLY A 732 -22.66 56.77 -30.35
C GLY A 732 -24.04 56.12 -30.18
N ASP A 733 -24.18 54.86 -30.60
CA ASP A 733 -25.32 53.98 -30.35
C ASP A 733 -24.82 52.77 -29.54
#